data_AF-A0A6J0PB69-F1
#
_entry.id   AF-A0A6J0PB69-F1
#
_cell.length_a   1.000
_cell.length_b   1.000
_cell.length_c   1.000
_cell.angle_alpha   90.00
_cell.angle_beta   90.00
_cell.angle_gamma   90.00
#
_symmetry.space_group_name_H-M   'P 1'
#
loop_
_entity.id
_entity.type
_entity.pdbx_description
1 polymer ?
#
loop_
_entity_poly.entity_id
_entity_poly.type
_entity_poly.pdbx_seq_one_letter_code
_entity_poly.pdbx_strand_id
1 'polypeptide(L)'
;MGMSRMVRRSLCMLVALLGVLGLMGSVVVDARPRRILLDTDVDTDDLFALLYLLKQNRSEFDLKAVTISANAWTDAGHAVNQLYDILYMMNRDDIPVGVGGDGGILDDGTILPNVGGYLPIIEQGMSTAGDCRYRQAIPIGSGGRLDIDSNYGLRRSFLPQGHRRYFPLQQPTTQQVMIDTISAGPTTVILIGSHTNFALFLMANPHLKKNIEHIYIMGGGVRSENPTGCCPKNSSTSCIPRQCGDHGNMFTAYTSNPYAEFNVFGDPFAAYQVFHSGIPITLVPLDATNTIPVTEQFFMSFQQQQDTYEAQYCFQSLKITRDTWFDNQFYTSFFMWDSFTSGVAVSIMRNADKYNGVNEFAEMEYLNVTVVTSNKPYCINDGSNPFFDGRAIPKFNLQRDGVHSGHVQTGLQDSFCLVPGNNKGICEDGYTKEVTGSEGVRVLVAKKAKPNQDVHSPLDREFFISFLDVLNLPQHTGRFNFATQFPYYSETLYKPDFTNRSLGKPVVFDMDMSAGDFLTLLYLLKVPVETINLKGILVSGNGWANAATIDVIYDVLHMMGRDDIPVGLGNVTALGTPSLGCKYVKAIPHGSGGFLDSDTVYGLARTLPRSPRRYTAENSVKFGAPRNTDHPELRQPLAMEVWQSITRELNPSDKITLLTNGPLTNLANIVLSDENASSIIQNVYIVGGHIVDEHGEKGNVFTVPSNEYAEFNMFLDPLAAKKVIESDLQIILIPLSAQRKVVSFKSILKSLKLADKTPEALFAYRLLSLMQKLRRQHQTYHHMDIFLGEMLGAVFLADGPNLYPTMQIKPVSVLAGNIGKDGQIVINGKNGKLVSILSNFNSEAYYSQFANFFGDRRQSAVVASFDEQEKKWSMPPNQTEGV
;
A
#
# COMPACT_ATOMS: atom_id res chain seq x y z
N MET A 1 22.57 -77.11 -48.70
CA MET A 1 21.31 -76.57 -48.13
C MET A 1 21.33 -76.80 -46.62
N GLY A 2 21.70 -75.79 -45.83
CA GLY A 2 21.87 -76.00 -44.38
C GLY A 2 22.41 -74.83 -43.57
N MET A 3 22.38 -73.59 -44.08
CA MET A 3 22.98 -72.44 -43.40
C MET A 3 22.08 -71.18 -43.36
N SER A 4 20.77 -71.35 -43.58
CA SER A 4 19.84 -70.21 -43.69
C SER A 4 18.84 -70.06 -42.53
N ARG A 5 18.78 -71.01 -41.58
CA ARG A 5 17.86 -70.93 -40.42
C ARG A 5 18.50 -70.38 -39.15
N MET A 6 19.81 -70.55 -38.95
CA MET A 6 20.49 -70.10 -37.74
C MET A 6 20.75 -68.58 -37.76
N VAL A 7 21.24 -68.05 -38.90
CA VAL A 7 21.48 -66.60 -39.07
C VAL A 7 20.17 -65.80 -39.00
N ARG A 8 19.05 -66.34 -39.51
CA ARG A 8 17.75 -65.67 -39.47
C ARG A 8 17.13 -65.64 -38.07
N ARG A 9 17.37 -66.65 -37.24
CA ARG A 9 16.95 -66.66 -35.83
C ARG A 9 17.80 -65.74 -34.96
N SER A 10 19.10 -65.68 -35.19
CA SER A 10 19.98 -64.74 -34.49
C SER A 10 19.70 -63.28 -34.85
N LEU A 11 19.40 -62.99 -36.13
CA LEU A 11 19.03 -61.64 -36.57
C LEU A 11 17.65 -61.21 -36.05
N CYS A 12 16.66 -62.10 -36.03
CA CYS A 12 15.36 -61.81 -35.42
C CYS A 12 15.44 -61.63 -33.90
N MET A 13 16.31 -62.38 -33.20
CA MET A 13 16.55 -62.18 -31.76
C MET A 13 17.31 -60.88 -31.48
N LEU A 14 18.24 -60.46 -32.34
CA LEU A 14 18.95 -59.18 -32.19
C LEU A 14 18.04 -57.98 -32.47
N VAL A 15 17.14 -58.07 -33.46
CA VAL A 15 16.14 -57.04 -33.77
C VAL A 15 15.04 -57.00 -32.71
N ALA A 16 14.66 -58.15 -32.12
CA ALA A 16 13.75 -58.19 -30.98
C ALA A 16 14.41 -57.64 -29.70
N LEU A 17 15.70 -57.92 -29.45
CA LEU A 17 16.44 -57.32 -28.33
C LEU A 17 16.61 -55.82 -28.52
N LEU A 18 16.90 -55.33 -29.72
CA LEU A 18 16.99 -53.89 -30.03
C LEU A 18 15.61 -53.21 -30.01
N GLY A 19 14.54 -53.92 -30.35
CA GLY A 19 13.15 -53.45 -30.19
C GLY A 19 12.70 -53.38 -28.74
N VAL A 20 13.16 -54.30 -27.89
CA VAL A 20 12.88 -54.31 -26.44
C VAL A 20 13.79 -53.35 -25.67
N LEU A 21 15.05 -53.16 -26.11
CA LEU A 21 15.95 -52.11 -25.59
C LEU A 21 15.55 -50.71 -26.08
N GLY A 22 14.97 -50.59 -27.28
CA GLY A 22 14.36 -49.35 -27.80
C GLY A 22 13.02 -48.98 -27.16
N LEU A 23 12.34 -49.95 -26.52
CA LEU A 23 11.15 -49.75 -25.67
C LEU A 23 11.49 -49.59 -24.18
N MET A 24 12.77 -49.73 -23.81
CA MET A 24 13.34 -49.25 -22.55
C MET A 24 14.22 -48.02 -22.76
N GLY A 25 13.97 -47.25 -23.84
CA GLY A 25 14.28 -45.84 -23.82
C GLY A 25 13.50 -45.23 -22.67
N SER A 26 14.22 -44.71 -21.67
CA SER A 26 13.66 -43.98 -20.55
C SER A 26 12.45 -43.19 -21.02
N VAL A 27 11.26 -43.56 -20.53
CA VAL A 27 10.18 -42.60 -20.46
C VAL A 27 10.71 -41.56 -19.48
N VAL A 28 11.47 -40.61 -20.00
CA VAL A 28 11.56 -39.29 -19.41
C VAL A 28 10.13 -38.79 -19.52
N VAL A 29 9.33 -39.14 -18.51
CA VAL A 29 8.21 -38.30 -18.15
C VAL A 29 8.92 -37.00 -17.85
N ASP A 30 8.92 -36.08 -18.80
CA ASP A 30 9.32 -34.70 -18.56
C ASP A 30 8.46 -34.26 -17.38
N ALA A 31 9.02 -34.31 -16.18
CA ALA A 31 8.32 -33.98 -14.97
C ALA A 31 7.97 -32.51 -15.12
N ARG A 32 6.68 -32.23 -15.39
CA ARG A 32 6.23 -30.85 -15.53
C ARG A 32 6.58 -30.11 -14.24
N PRO A 33 7.10 -28.88 -14.33
CA PRO A 33 7.52 -28.15 -13.15
C PRO A 33 6.33 -27.95 -12.20
N ARG A 34 6.61 -27.95 -10.90
CA ARG A 34 5.65 -27.68 -9.84
C ARG A 34 5.16 -26.24 -10.01
N ARG A 35 3.86 -26.07 -10.25
CA ARG A 35 3.25 -24.76 -10.48
C ARG A 35 2.98 -24.10 -9.13
N ILE A 36 3.44 -22.87 -8.96
CA ILE A 36 3.30 -22.13 -7.71
C ILE A 36 2.45 -20.88 -7.96
N LEU A 37 1.49 -20.63 -7.08
CA LEU A 37 0.82 -19.34 -6.91
C LEU A 37 1.23 -18.77 -5.55
N LEU A 38 1.68 -17.52 -5.52
CA LEU A 38 2.05 -16.80 -4.30
C LEU A 38 1.00 -15.74 -3.98
N ASP A 39 0.43 -15.74 -2.78
CA ASP A 39 -0.39 -14.65 -2.24
C ASP A 39 0.40 -13.96 -1.12
N THR A 40 0.63 -12.66 -1.26
CA THR A 40 1.63 -11.88 -0.51
C THR A 40 1.07 -10.51 -0.15
N ASP A 41 1.51 -9.92 0.95
CA ASP A 41 1.19 -8.54 1.29
C ASP A 41 2.34 -7.56 1.03
N VAL A 42 3.41 -8.04 0.37
CA VAL A 42 4.47 -7.25 -0.28
C VAL A 42 5.27 -6.41 0.71
N ASP A 43 5.33 -6.82 1.99
CA ASP A 43 6.31 -6.30 2.93
C ASP A 43 7.73 -6.79 2.56
N THR A 44 8.73 -6.25 3.23
CA THR A 44 10.15 -6.44 2.97
C THR A 44 10.55 -7.92 2.98
N ASP A 45 10.04 -8.70 3.92
CA ASP A 45 10.31 -10.14 4.03
C ASP A 45 9.56 -10.97 2.97
N ASP A 46 8.38 -10.54 2.50
CA ASP A 46 7.74 -11.13 1.32
C ASP A 46 8.61 -10.96 0.07
N LEU A 47 9.29 -9.81 -0.08
CA LEU A 47 10.19 -9.60 -1.23
C LEU A 47 11.32 -10.63 -1.22
N PHE A 48 11.84 -10.96 -0.04
CA PHE A 48 12.87 -11.99 0.11
C PHE A 48 12.33 -13.36 -0.29
N ALA A 49 11.10 -13.67 0.10
CA ALA A 49 10.40 -14.90 -0.28
C ALA A 49 10.18 -15.01 -1.79
N LEU A 50 9.65 -13.95 -2.41
CA LEU A 50 9.43 -13.87 -3.85
C LEU A 50 10.73 -14.02 -4.64
N LEU A 51 11.78 -13.28 -4.26
CA LEU A 51 13.08 -13.35 -4.94
C LEU A 51 13.72 -14.73 -4.77
N TYR A 52 13.62 -15.35 -3.59
CA TYR A 52 14.05 -16.73 -3.36
C TYR A 52 13.31 -17.73 -4.28
N LEU A 53 12.00 -17.56 -4.47
CA LEU A 53 11.19 -18.40 -5.38
C LEU A 53 11.56 -18.18 -6.85
N LEU A 54 11.77 -16.93 -7.28
CA LEU A 54 12.15 -16.56 -8.65
C LEU A 54 13.54 -17.09 -9.06
N LYS A 55 14.39 -17.36 -8.07
CA LYS A 55 15.74 -17.92 -8.22
C LYS A 55 15.79 -19.44 -8.30
N GLN A 56 14.71 -20.13 -7.94
CA GLN A 56 14.65 -21.58 -8.06
C GLN A 56 14.77 -22.05 -9.52
N ASN A 57 15.21 -23.30 -9.69
CA ASN A 57 15.30 -23.93 -11.01
C ASN A 57 13.93 -23.98 -11.69
N ARG A 58 13.78 -23.25 -12.79
CA ARG A 58 12.49 -23.10 -13.51
C ARG A 58 11.98 -24.40 -14.13
N SER A 59 12.85 -25.37 -14.36
CA SER A 59 12.46 -26.70 -14.82
C SER A 59 11.85 -27.56 -13.70
N GLU A 60 12.07 -27.19 -12.44
CA GLU A 60 11.50 -27.87 -11.27
C GLU A 60 10.34 -27.09 -10.65
N PHE A 61 10.47 -25.76 -10.56
CA PHE A 61 9.53 -24.86 -9.90
C PHE A 61 9.15 -23.71 -10.83
N ASP A 62 7.86 -23.53 -11.07
CA ASP A 62 7.34 -22.56 -12.02
C ASP A 62 6.33 -21.65 -11.31
N LEU A 63 6.82 -20.50 -10.83
CA LEU A 63 5.95 -19.44 -10.29
C LEU A 63 5.07 -18.91 -11.42
N LYS A 64 3.77 -19.21 -11.31
CA LYS A 64 2.73 -18.93 -12.30
C LYS A 64 1.99 -17.63 -12.06
N ALA A 65 1.85 -17.21 -10.81
CA ALA A 65 1.08 -16.04 -10.46
C ALA A 65 1.50 -15.49 -9.10
N VAL A 66 1.31 -14.18 -8.95
CA VAL A 66 1.40 -13.48 -7.67
C VAL A 66 0.07 -12.75 -7.43
N THR A 67 -0.45 -12.77 -6.21
CA THR A 67 -1.64 -12.01 -5.82
C THR A 67 -1.37 -11.18 -4.57
N ILE A 68 -1.97 -9.99 -4.50
CA ILE A 68 -1.69 -9.00 -3.46
C ILE A 68 -2.81 -8.97 -2.43
N SER A 69 -2.47 -9.19 -1.16
CA SER A 69 -3.33 -9.05 0.02
C SER A 69 -3.29 -7.61 0.54
N ALA A 70 -4.10 -6.73 -0.08
CA ALA A 70 -4.08 -5.28 0.17
C ALA A 70 -4.70 -4.82 1.51
N ASN A 71 -5.28 -5.72 2.30
CA ASN A 71 -5.77 -5.45 3.66
C ASN A 71 -4.72 -5.69 4.76
N ALA A 72 -3.46 -5.96 4.39
CA ALA A 72 -2.35 -6.22 5.33
C ALA A 72 -1.28 -5.11 5.29
N TRP A 73 0.03 -5.38 5.14
CA TRP A 73 1.11 -4.40 5.36
C TRP A 73 1.27 -3.30 4.30
N THR A 74 1.06 -3.60 3.01
CA THR A 74 1.17 -2.59 1.93
C THR A 74 -0.15 -2.01 1.46
N ASP A 75 -0.06 -0.87 0.76
CA ASP A 75 -1.15 -0.30 -0.02
C ASP A 75 -1.11 -0.73 -1.50
N ALA A 76 -2.29 -1.04 -2.03
CA ALA A 76 -2.46 -1.72 -3.32
C ALA A 76 -1.73 -1.02 -4.49
N GLY A 77 -1.80 0.31 -4.57
CA GLY A 77 -1.20 1.07 -5.67
C GLY A 77 0.32 1.00 -5.68
N HIS A 78 0.94 0.99 -4.51
CA HIS A 78 2.40 0.90 -4.36
C HIS A 78 2.89 -0.54 -4.57
N ALA A 79 2.21 -1.52 -3.97
CA ALA A 79 2.52 -2.94 -4.09
C ALA A 79 2.49 -3.45 -5.55
N VAL A 80 1.49 -3.07 -6.34
CA VAL A 80 1.39 -3.47 -7.77
C VAL A 80 2.61 -2.99 -8.55
N ASN A 81 2.99 -1.73 -8.37
CA ASN A 81 4.10 -1.18 -9.12
C ASN A 81 5.44 -1.76 -8.66
N GLN A 82 5.60 -2.06 -7.36
CA GLN A 82 6.77 -2.72 -6.82
C GLN A 82 6.96 -4.12 -7.41
N LEU A 83 5.89 -4.93 -7.45
CA LEU A 83 5.93 -6.24 -8.07
C LEU A 83 6.23 -6.16 -9.57
N TYR A 84 5.71 -5.17 -10.30
CA TYR A 84 6.05 -4.97 -11.72
C TYR A 84 7.52 -4.64 -11.91
N ASP A 85 8.09 -3.79 -11.07
CA ASP A 85 9.50 -3.41 -11.17
C ASP A 85 10.42 -4.61 -10.82
N ILE A 86 10.07 -5.43 -9.82
CA ILE A 86 10.79 -6.67 -9.45
C ILE A 86 10.68 -7.74 -10.55
N LEU A 87 9.48 -8.01 -11.06
CA LEU A 87 9.27 -8.99 -12.12
C LEU A 87 9.99 -8.57 -13.41
N TYR A 88 10.02 -7.27 -13.71
CA TYR A 88 10.80 -6.76 -14.82
C TYR A 88 12.30 -7.01 -14.60
N MET A 89 12.87 -6.65 -13.43
CA MET A 89 14.26 -6.95 -13.06
C MET A 89 14.61 -8.42 -13.30
N MET A 90 13.74 -9.34 -12.84
CA MET A 90 13.94 -10.79 -12.95
C MET A 90 13.62 -11.37 -14.33
N ASN A 91 13.24 -10.54 -15.30
CA ASN A 91 12.77 -10.93 -16.64
C ASN A 91 11.64 -11.97 -16.54
N ARG A 92 10.63 -11.64 -15.74
CA ARG A 92 9.45 -12.44 -15.42
C ARG A 92 8.14 -11.67 -15.55
N ASP A 93 8.07 -10.73 -16.50
CA ASP A 93 6.82 -10.04 -16.87
C ASP A 93 5.71 -11.00 -17.36
N ASP A 94 6.04 -12.26 -17.65
CA ASP A 94 5.08 -13.33 -17.95
C ASP A 94 4.19 -13.71 -16.75
N ILE A 95 4.59 -13.38 -15.53
CA ILE A 95 3.84 -13.73 -14.32
C ILE A 95 2.67 -12.74 -14.13
N PRO A 96 1.39 -13.17 -14.24
CA PRO A 96 0.25 -12.34 -13.87
C PRO A 96 0.32 -11.93 -12.40
N VAL A 97 -0.09 -10.68 -12.13
CA VAL A 97 -0.21 -10.12 -10.78
C VAL A 97 -1.66 -9.70 -10.59
N GLY A 98 -2.31 -10.29 -9.59
CA GLY A 98 -3.68 -9.95 -9.20
C GLY A 98 -3.68 -9.01 -8.02
N VAL A 99 -4.53 -7.98 -8.05
CA VAL A 99 -4.73 -7.08 -6.90
C VAL A 99 -6.22 -6.84 -6.73
N GLY A 100 -6.69 -7.05 -5.51
CA GLY A 100 -8.06 -6.77 -5.10
C GLY A 100 -9.12 -7.13 -6.16
N GLY A 101 -10.18 -6.32 -6.20
CA GLY A 101 -11.34 -6.52 -7.03
C GLY A 101 -12.50 -5.65 -6.57
N ASP A 102 -13.29 -5.13 -7.52
CA ASP A 102 -14.38 -4.19 -7.24
C ASP A 102 -15.75 -4.87 -7.12
N GLY A 103 -15.79 -6.20 -7.17
CA GLY A 103 -16.95 -6.98 -6.75
C GLY A 103 -17.17 -6.87 -5.25
N GLY A 104 -18.39 -7.19 -4.81
CA GLY A 104 -18.77 -7.10 -3.41
C GLY A 104 -19.36 -8.40 -2.85
N ILE A 105 -19.72 -8.35 -1.58
CA ILE A 105 -20.48 -9.41 -0.92
C ILE A 105 -21.85 -8.84 -0.55
N LEU A 106 -22.91 -9.49 -1.04
CA LEU A 106 -24.30 -9.12 -0.73
C LEU A 106 -24.63 -9.38 0.73
N ASP A 107 -25.75 -8.81 1.18
CA ASP A 107 -26.21 -8.93 2.57
C ASP A 107 -26.53 -10.36 3.03
N ASP A 108 -26.90 -11.24 2.10
CA ASP A 108 -27.11 -12.67 2.39
C ASP A 108 -25.80 -13.48 2.42
N GLY A 109 -24.66 -12.86 2.09
CA GLY A 109 -23.35 -13.51 1.97
C GLY A 109 -23.04 -14.03 0.57
N THR A 110 -23.87 -13.74 -0.43
CA THR A 110 -23.54 -14.07 -1.82
C THR A 110 -22.30 -13.28 -2.27
N ILE A 111 -21.24 -14.01 -2.60
CA ILE A 111 -19.99 -13.45 -3.12
C ILE A 111 -20.15 -13.19 -4.62
N LEU A 112 -20.01 -11.93 -5.04
CA LEU A 112 -20.08 -11.57 -6.45
C LEU A 112 -18.75 -11.84 -7.18
N PRO A 113 -18.76 -11.98 -8.52
CA PRO A 113 -17.52 -12.10 -9.29
C PRO A 113 -16.57 -10.93 -9.04
N ASN A 114 -15.26 -11.18 -9.13
CA ASN A 114 -14.22 -10.17 -8.94
C ASN A 114 -14.24 -9.47 -7.58
N VAL A 115 -14.75 -10.13 -6.53
CA VAL A 115 -14.62 -9.67 -5.14
C VAL A 115 -13.14 -9.47 -4.78
N GLY A 116 -12.79 -8.34 -4.17
CA GLY A 116 -11.40 -8.02 -3.84
C GLY A 116 -11.03 -8.27 -2.39
N GLY A 117 -9.80 -8.67 -2.10
CA GLY A 117 -9.25 -8.71 -0.73
C GLY A 117 -8.76 -7.35 -0.21
N TYR A 118 -9.47 -6.26 -0.49
CA TYR A 118 -9.13 -4.92 0.05
C TYR A 118 -9.51 -4.76 1.52
N LEU A 119 -10.48 -5.54 1.98
CA LEU A 119 -11.05 -5.51 3.32
C LEU A 119 -11.23 -6.96 3.80
N PRO A 120 -11.21 -7.22 5.11
CA PRO A 120 -11.55 -8.55 5.62
C PRO A 120 -13.00 -8.92 5.29
N ILE A 121 -13.29 -10.21 5.11
CA ILE A 121 -14.60 -10.73 4.70
C ILE A 121 -15.74 -10.24 5.60
N ILE A 122 -15.45 -10.02 6.89
CA ILE A 122 -16.44 -9.54 7.86
C ILE A 122 -16.84 -8.08 7.65
N GLU A 123 -15.96 -7.24 7.10
CA GLU A 123 -16.23 -5.82 6.82
C GLU A 123 -16.65 -5.60 5.37
N GLN A 124 -16.39 -6.57 4.49
CA GLN A 124 -16.63 -6.43 3.06
C GLN A 124 -18.13 -6.47 2.70
N GLY A 125 -18.57 -5.44 1.98
CA GLY A 125 -19.92 -5.28 1.46
C GLY A 125 -19.95 -5.06 -0.05
N MET A 126 -20.91 -4.26 -0.53
CA MET A 126 -21.06 -3.89 -1.95
C MET A 126 -20.13 -2.78 -2.42
N SER A 127 -19.24 -2.30 -1.54
CA SER A 127 -18.26 -1.27 -1.84
C SER A 127 -16.88 -1.68 -1.33
N THR A 128 -15.85 -1.02 -1.85
CA THR A 128 -14.47 -1.16 -1.36
C THR A 128 -14.11 -0.10 -0.31
N ALA A 129 -15.09 0.68 0.17
CA ALA A 129 -14.98 1.51 1.36
C ALA A 129 -15.51 0.72 2.56
N GLY A 130 -14.85 0.81 3.70
CA GLY A 130 -15.21 0.02 4.87
C GLY A 130 -14.29 0.25 6.05
N ASP A 131 -14.71 -0.25 7.20
CA ASP A 131 -13.91 -0.22 8.42
C ASP A 131 -12.58 -0.97 8.21
N CYS A 132 -11.62 -0.73 9.10
CA CYS A 132 -10.28 -1.30 9.01
C CYS A 132 -9.91 -2.08 10.30
N ARG A 133 -10.91 -2.57 11.03
CA ARG A 133 -10.82 -3.12 12.40
C ARG A 133 -9.52 -3.87 12.70
N TYR A 134 -9.19 -4.86 11.88
CA TYR A 134 -7.99 -5.68 12.08
C TYR A 134 -6.72 -5.01 11.56
N ARG A 135 -6.83 -4.27 10.45
CA ARG A 135 -5.71 -3.53 9.86
C ARG A 135 -5.16 -2.45 10.78
N GLN A 136 -5.95 -1.94 11.74
CA GLN A 136 -5.47 -1.05 12.81
C GLN A 136 -4.36 -1.68 13.65
N ALA A 137 -4.24 -3.00 13.69
CA ALA A 137 -3.19 -3.62 14.48
C ALA A 137 -1.82 -3.55 13.78
N ILE A 138 -1.79 -3.26 12.49
CA ILE A 138 -0.55 -3.03 11.75
C ILE A 138 -0.06 -1.61 12.10
N PRO A 139 1.15 -1.46 12.68
CA PRO A 139 1.69 -0.15 13.02
C PRO A 139 1.70 0.79 11.81
N ILE A 140 1.24 2.02 12.03
CA ILE A 140 1.33 3.10 11.07
C ILE A 140 2.33 4.10 11.66
N GLY A 141 3.43 4.34 10.97
CA GLY A 141 4.43 5.34 11.36
C GLY A 141 3.85 6.77 11.27
N SER A 142 4.60 7.79 11.69
CA SER A 142 4.16 9.19 11.55
C SER A 142 3.83 9.57 10.10
N GLY A 143 4.52 8.97 9.14
CA GLY A 143 4.33 9.12 7.71
C GLY A 143 3.46 8.04 7.09
N GLY A 144 2.63 7.36 7.86
CA GLY A 144 1.82 6.29 7.31
C GLY A 144 2.62 5.00 7.14
N ARG A 145 2.50 4.43 5.94
CA ARG A 145 3.24 3.24 5.47
C ARG A 145 4.30 3.59 4.43
N LEU A 146 4.72 4.85 4.41
CA LEU A 146 5.71 5.40 3.48
C LEU A 146 6.91 4.47 3.29
N ASP A 147 7.46 3.99 4.40
CA ASP A 147 8.64 3.12 4.43
C ASP A 147 8.38 1.76 3.78
N ILE A 148 7.23 1.14 4.05
CA ILE A 148 6.89 -0.17 3.49
C ILE A 148 6.55 -0.02 2.00
N ASP A 149 5.67 0.92 1.65
CA ASP A 149 5.18 1.14 0.27
C ASP A 149 6.27 1.60 -0.71
N SER A 150 7.29 2.30 -0.21
CA SER A 150 8.44 2.73 -1.02
C SER A 150 9.66 1.80 -0.87
N ASN A 151 9.58 0.82 0.03
CA ASN A 151 10.73 0.06 0.53
C ASN A 151 11.88 1.01 0.93
N TYR A 152 11.56 1.97 1.79
CA TYR A 152 12.44 3.06 2.24
C TYR A 152 13.07 3.85 1.08
N GLY A 153 12.26 4.14 0.05
CA GLY A 153 12.68 4.81 -1.18
C GLY A 153 13.54 3.96 -2.13
N LEU A 154 13.99 2.78 -1.69
CA LEU A 154 14.89 1.91 -2.45
C LEU A 154 14.26 1.43 -3.76
N ARG A 155 12.94 1.24 -3.75
CA ARG A 155 12.20 0.78 -4.93
C ARG A 155 12.52 1.63 -6.17
N ARG A 156 12.50 2.96 -6.05
CA ARG A 156 12.68 3.88 -7.19
C ARG A 156 14.13 4.21 -7.51
N SER A 157 15.06 4.02 -6.56
CA SER A 157 16.50 4.22 -6.78
C SER A 157 17.18 2.96 -7.34
N PHE A 158 16.69 1.78 -6.99
CA PHE A 158 17.32 0.50 -7.35
C PHE A 158 16.60 -0.22 -8.48
N LEU A 159 15.27 -0.34 -8.42
CA LEU A 159 14.57 -1.20 -9.36
C LEU A 159 14.38 -0.51 -10.73
N PRO A 160 14.56 -1.27 -11.83
CA PRO A 160 14.28 -0.80 -13.17
C PRO A 160 12.78 -0.53 -13.38
N GLN A 161 12.46 0.17 -14.47
CA GLN A 161 11.07 0.44 -14.87
C GLN A 161 10.75 -0.29 -16.19
N GLY A 162 9.90 -1.31 -16.13
CA GLY A 162 9.34 -1.96 -17.32
C GLY A 162 8.11 -1.24 -17.88
N HIS A 163 7.67 -1.67 -19.07
CA HIS A 163 6.47 -1.13 -19.74
C HIS A 163 5.14 -1.51 -19.08
N ARG A 164 5.15 -2.58 -18.27
CA ARG A 164 3.97 -2.99 -17.51
C ARG A 164 3.61 -1.93 -16.48
N ARG A 165 2.31 -1.64 -16.35
CA ARG A 165 1.76 -0.63 -15.44
C ARG A 165 0.35 -0.96 -15.03
N TYR A 166 -0.05 -0.44 -13.87
CA TYR A 166 -1.45 -0.41 -13.50
C TYR A 166 -2.27 0.37 -14.55
N PHE A 167 -3.47 -0.12 -14.84
CA PHE A 167 -4.46 0.62 -15.62
C PHE A 167 -5.87 0.28 -15.11
N PRO A 168 -6.71 1.30 -14.81
CA PRO A 168 -8.03 1.07 -14.25
C PRO A 168 -8.89 0.16 -15.15
N LEU A 169 -9.66 -0.75 -14.54
CA LEU A 169 -10.48 -1.78 -15.21
C LEU A 169 -9.72 -2.80 -16.09
N GLN A 170 -8.39 -2.70 -16.23
CA GLN A 170 -7.57 -3.66 -16.97
C GLN A 170 -6.60 -4.41 -16.09
N GLN A 171 -6.27 -3.87 -14.92
CA GLN A 171 -5.51 -4.58 -13.90
C GLN A 171 -6.24 -5.88 -13.52
N PRO A 172 -5.61 -7.05 -13.66
CA PRO A 172 -6.20 -8.30 -13.23
C PRO A 172 -6.54 -8.26 -11.73
N THR A 173 -7.75 -8.70 -11.40
CA THR A 173 -8.18 -8.90 -10.02
C THR A 173 -7.51 -10.13 -9.44
N THR A 174 -7.40 -10.19 -8.11
CA THR A 174 -6.88 -11.38 -7.44
C THR A 174 -7.69 -12.63 -7.83
N GLN A 175 -9.02 -12.52 -7.85
CA GLN A 175 -9.89 -13.65 -8.20
C GLN A 175 -9.67 -14.12 -9.64
N GLN A 176 -9.53 -13.20 -10.60
CA GLN A 176 -9.26 -13.57 -11.99
C GLN A 176 -7.94 -14.34 -12.12
N VAL A 177 -6.87 -13.84 -11.49
CA VAL A 177 -5.55 -14.48 -11.53
C VAL A 177 -5.55 -15.86 -10.85
N MET A 178 -6.22 -16.01 -9.71
CA MET A 178 -6.36 -17.30 -9.02
C MET A 178 -7.15 -18.30 -9.87
N ILE A 179 -8.29 -17.88 -10.45
CA ILE A 179 -9.12 -18.74 -11.31
C ILE A 179 -8.33 -19.20 -12.54
N ASP A 180 -7.70 -18.29 -13.27
CA ASP A 180 -6.96 -18.63 -14.50
C ASP A 180 -5.79 -19.57 -14.19
N THR A 181 -5.06 -19.29 -13.12
CA THR A 181 -3.89 -20.09 -12.72
C THR A 181 -4.29 -21.49 -12.27
N ILE A 182 -5.26 -21.61 -11.38
CA ILE A 182 -5.65 -22.88 -10.75
C ILE A 182 -6.48 -23.73 -11.71
N SER A 183 -7.34 -23.13 -12.54
CA SER A 183 -8.10 -23.88 -13.54
C SER A 183 -7.21 -24.51 -14.62
N ALA A 184 -6.08 -23.88 -14.93
CA ALA A 184 -5.14 -24.38 -15.94
C ALA A 184 -4.33 -25.62 -15.48
N GLY A 185 -4.38 -26.03 -14.21
CA GLY A 185 -3.81 -27.31 -13.77
C GLY A 185 -3.43 -27.36 -12.29
N PRO A 186 -2.94 -28.52 -11.82
CA PRO A 186 -2.49 -28.72 -10.45
C PRO A 186 -1.51 -27.63 -10.02
N THR A 187 -1.80 -26.97 -8.90
CA THR A 187 -1.07 -25.78 -8.43
C THR A 187 -0.86 -25.87 -6.91
N THR A 188 0.36 -25.59 -6.47
CA THR A 188 0.71 -25.34 -5.08
C THR A 188 0.47 -23.85 -4.77
N VAL A 189 -0.14 -23.57 -3.62
CA VAL A 189 -0.40 -22.20 -3.18
C VAL A 189 0.47 -21.90 -1.96
N ILE A 190 1.17 -20.77 -2.00
CA ILE A 190 1.94 -20.24 -0.87
C ILE A 190 1.24 -18.96 -0.42
N LEU A 191 0.77 -18.95 0.82
CA LEU A 191 0.09 -17.83 1.47
C LEU A 191 1.03 -17.23 2.51
N ILE A 192 1.53 -16.04 2.22
CA ILE A 192 2.39 -15.26 3.11
C ILE A 192 1.80 -13.87 3.44
N GLY A 193 0.67 -13.51 2.83
CA GLY A 193 -0.17 -12.39 3.28
C GLY A 193 -1.44 -12.87 4.01
N SER A 194 -2.39 -11.95 4.19
CA SER A 194 -3.69 -12.31 4.77
C SER A 194 -4.48 -13.26 3.88
N HIS A 195 -5.23 -14.17 4.50
CA HIS A 195 -5.87 -15.27 3.80
C HIS A 195 -7.13 -14.87 3.02
N THR A 196 -7.52 -13.59 3.04
CA THR A 196 -8.77 -13.06 2.49
C THR A 196 -8.96 -13.42 1.03
N ASN A 197 -7.95 -13.16 0.20
CA ASN A 197 -7.99 -13.43 -1.24
C ASN A 197 -8.30 -14.89 -1.55
N PHE A 198 -7.57 -15.80 -0.90
CA PHE A 198 -7.68 -17.23 -1.15
C PHE A 198 -8.94 -17.83 -0.54
N ALA A 199 -9.39 -17.36 0.62
CA ALA A 199 -10.67 -17.78 1.19
C ALA A 199 -11.85 -17.40 0.28
N LEU A 200 -11.88 -16.16 -0.24
CA LEU A 200 -12.88 -15.73 -1.21
C LEU A 200 -12.87 -16.61 -2.47
N PHE A 201 -11.68 -16.97 -2.96
CA PHE A 201 -11.53 -17.89 -4.09
C PHE A 201 -12.12 -19.27 -3.78
N LEU A 202 -11.79 -19.87 -2.63
CA LEU A 202 -12.28 -21.19 -2.22
C LEU A 202 -13.80 -21.21 -2.02
N MET A 203 -14.36 -20.14 -1.47
CA MET A 203 -15.80 -20.00 -1.22
C MET A 203 -16.57 -19.80 -2.53
N ALA A 204 -16.05 -18.98 -3.46
CA ALA A 204 -16.70 -18.73 -4.74
C ALA A 204 -16.49 -19.86 -5.77
N ASN A 205 -15.37 -20.58 -5.70
CA ASN A 205 -14.97 -21.59 -6.69
C ASN A 205 -14.65 -22.97 -6.07
N PRO A 206 -15.59 -23.59 -5.31
CA PRO A 206 -15.31 -24.84 -4.60
C PRO A 206 -14.93 -26.00 -5.53
N HIS A 207 -15.37 -25.98 -6.78
CA HIS A 207 -15.05 -26.99 -7.79
C HIS A 207 -13.57 -26.97 -8.25
N LEU A 208 -12.84 -25.87 -8.00
CA LEU A 208 -11.41 -25.75 -8.33
C LEU A 208 -10.49 -26.23 -7.20
N LYS A 209 -11.02 -26.53 -6.00
CA LYS A 209 -10.25 -27.09 -4.88
C LYS A 209 -9.43 -28.32 -5.28
N LYS A 210 -9.99 -29.17 -6.14
CA LYS A 210 -9.34 -30.38 -6.66
C LYS A 210 -8.05 -30.13 -7.46
N ASN A 211 -7.84 -28.90 -7.94
CA ASN A 211 -6.63 -28.51 -8.67
C ASN A 211 -5.57 -27.92 -7.74
N ILE A 212 -5.83 -27.82 -6.43
CA ILE A 212 -4.85 -27.33 -5.46
C ILE A 212 -4.17 -28.54 -4.85
N GLU A 213 -2.86 -28.68 -5.09
CA GLU A 213 -2.08 -29.83 -4.60
C GLU A 213 -1.78 -29.69 -3.10
N HIS A 214 -1.39 -28.49 -2.68
CA HIS A 214 -0.92 -28.22 -1.33
C HIS A 214 -0.99 -26.71 -1.04
N ILE A 215 -1.23 -26.35 0.22
CA ILE A 215 -1.19 -24.96 0.70
C ILE A 215 -0.05 -24.84 1.73
N TYR A 216 0.87 -23.91 1.51
CA TYR A 216 1.90 -23.53 2.48
C TYR A 216 1.51 -22.18 3.08
N ILE A 217 1.54 -22.07 4.40
CA ILE A 217 1.08 -20.88 5.13
C ILE A 217 2.22 -20.37 5.98
N MET A 218 2.61 -19.11 5.81
CA MET A 218 3.25 -18.35 6.89
C MET A 218 2.12 -17.72 7.72
N GLY A 219 2.10 -18.04 9.00
CA GLY A 219 1.18 -17.39 9.92
C GLY A 219 0.82 -18.22 11.13
N GLY A 220 0.10 -17.60 12.06
CA GLY A 220 -0.27 -18.18 13.34
C GLY A 220 0.90 -18.31 14.31
N GLY A 221 0.59 -18.39 15.60
CA GLY A 221 1.46 -18.94 16.64
C GLY A 221 0.69 -20.03 17.36
N VAL A 222 1.16 -21.28 17.34
CA VAL A 222 0.42 -22.43 17.87
C VAL A 222 0.78 -22.67 19.33
N ARG A 223 2.07 -22.73 19.59
CA ARG A 223 2.72 -22.86 20.91
C ARG A 223 3.88 -21.86 21.03
N SER A 224 3.77 -20.75 20.31
CA SER A 224 4.83 -19.76 20.13
C SER A 224 5.30 -19.22 21.48
N GLU A 225 6.53 -19.56 21.88
CA GLU A 225 7.16 -19.02 23.07
C GLU A 225 7.78 -17.64 22.77
N ASN A 226 7.82 -16.74 23.76
CA ASN A 226 8.43 -15.41 23.61
C ASN A 226 9.95 -15.53 23.32
N PRO A 227 10.44 -15.09 22.15
CA PRO A 227 11.85 -15.27 21.77
C PRO A 227 12.83 -14.38 22.55
N THR A 228 12.40 -13.26 23.14
CA THR A 228 13.31 -12.28 23.78
C THR A 228 13.31 -12.32 25.31
N GLY A 229 12.33 -12.98 25.94
CA GLY A 229 12.13 -12.89 27.39
C GLY A 229 11.90 -11.44 27.88
N CYS A 230 11.49 -11.27 29.14
CA CYS A 230 11.25 -9.95 29.71
C CYS A 230 12.19 -9.70 30.91
N CYS A 231 13.29 -8.94 30.75
CA CYS A 231 13.98 -8.18 31.83
C CYS A 231 15.16 -7.29 31.33
N PRO A 232 15.10 -5.94 31.47
CA PRO A 232 16.27 -5.05 31.27
C PRO A 232 17.29 -5.04 32.44
N LYS A 233 18.53 -4.57 32.18
CA LYS A 233 19.79 -4.92 32.89
C LYS A 233 20.15 -4.26 34.23
N ASN A 234 19.51 -3.20 34.71
CA ASN A 234 19.80 -2.75 36.10
C ASN A 234 18.85 -3.39 37.12
N SER A 235 18.21 -4.49 36.72
CA SER A 235 17.37 -5.26 37.61
C SER A 235 18.21 -5.88 38.72
N SER A 236 17.79 -5.62 39.96
CA SER A 236 18.26 -6.27 41.17
C SER A 236 18.19 -7.80 41.04
N THR A 237 18.80 -8.52 41.98
CA THR A 237 18.76 -9.99 42.14
C THR A 237 17.34 -10.60 42.30
N SER A 238 16.29 -9.83 41.98
CA SER A 238 14.86 -10.12 42.05
C SER A 238 14.17 -10.30 40.69
N CYS A 239 14.86 -10.27 39.54
CA CYS A 239 14.25 -10.71 38.27
C CYS A 239 14.06 -12.25 38.32
N ILE A 240 12.82 -12.68 38.57
CA ILE A 240 12.42 -14.10 38.57
C ILE A 240 11.60 -14.37 37.30
N PRO A 241 12.04 -15.27 36.40
CA PRO A 241 11.41 -15.56 35.11
C PRO A 241 10.12 -16.36 35.29
N ARG A 242 8.94 -15.73 35.17
CA ARG A 242 7.62 -16.41 35.27
C ARG A 242 6.47 -15.78 34.45
N GLN A 243 6.72 -15.29 33.23
CA GLN A 243 5.63 -14.93 32.31
C GLN A 243 5.90 -15.51 30.92
N CYS A 244 5.45 -16.76 30.73
CA CYS A 244 5.64 -17.62 29.56
C CYS A 244 4.27 -18.12 29.04
N GLY A 245 4.09 -18.25 27.72
CA GLY A 245 2.90 -18.83 27.07
C GLY A 245 2.84 -18.53 25.56
N ASP A 246 1.84 -19.10 24.87
CA ASP A 246 1.60 -18.95 23.42
C ASP A 246 1.37 -17.47 23.08
N HIS A 247 2.26 -16.89 22.28
CA HIS A 247 2.28 -15.46 21.99
C HIS A 247 2.32 -15.17 20.50
N GLY A 248 1.45 -14.24 20.10
CA GLY A 248 1.37 -13.67 18.76
C GLY A 248 2.45 -12.63 18.47
N ASN A 249 2.42 -12.02 17.28
CA ASN A 249 3.30 -10.90 16.91
C ASN A 249 2.57 -9.54 16.81
N MET A 250 1.30 -9.46 17.23
CA MET A 250 0.53 -8.20 17.23
C MET A 250 1.09 -7.16 18.21
N PHE A 251 2.00 -6.28 17.81
CA PHE A 251 2.61 -5.30 18.74
C PHE A 251 1.64 -4.24 19.27
N THR A 252 0.81 -3.64 18.40
CA THR A 252 -0.10 -2.54 18.79
C THR A 252 -1.38 -3.05 19.48
N ALA A 253 -1.83 -4.26 19.13
CA ALA A 253 -3.02 -4.88 19.68
C ALA A 253 -2.72 -5.85 20.82
N TYR A 254 -1.45 -6.04 21.19
CA TYR A 254 -1.01 -7.03 22.18
C TYR A 254 -1.83 -7.01 23.48
N THR A 255 -2.12 -5.80 23.98
CA THR A 255 -2.87 -5.60 25.22
C THR A 255 -4.30 -6.13 25.15
N SER A 256 -4.90 -6.13 23.96
CA SER A 256 -6.26 -6.62 23.70
C SER A 256 -6.28 -8.09 23.23
N ASN A 257 -5.32 -8.47 22.38
CA ASN A 257 -5.18 -9.79 21.77
C ASN A 257 -3.70 -10.19 21.71
N PRO A 258 -3.25 -11.01 22.67
CA PRO A 258 -1.86 -11.39 22.81
C PRO A 258 -1.48 -12.66 22.01
N TYR A 259 -2.43 -13.31 21.34
CA TYR A 259 -2.26 -14.65 20.77
C TYR A 259 -2.13 -14.66 19.25
N ALA A 260 -2.67 -13.65 18.58
CA ALA A 260 -2.82 -13.66 17.14
C ALA A 260 -1.52 -13.33 16.39
N GLU A 261 -1.42 -13.83 15.17
CA GLU A 261 -0.35 -13.46 14.24
C GLU A 261 -0.96 -12.58 13.13
N PHE A 262 -0.21 -11.60 12.61
CA PHE A 262 -0.70 -10.59 11.65
C PHE A 262 -1.47 -11.16 10.44
N ASN A 263 -0.93 -12.14 9.73
CA ASN A 263 -1.56 -12.73 8.54
C ASN A 263 -2.87 -13.45 8.85
N VAL A 264 -2.97 -14.07 10.03
CA VAL A 264 -4.21 -14.72 10.49
C VAL A 264 -5.19 -13.69 11.09
N PHE A 265 -4.68 -12.69 11.82
CA PHE A 265 -5.46 -11.63 12.44
C PHE A 265 -6.07 -10.66 11.42
N GLY A 266 -5.39 -10.44 10.29
CA GLY A 266 -5.88 -9.58 9.22
C GLY A 266 -7.26 -9.98 8.70
N ASP A 267 -7.58 -11.28 8.74
CA ASP A 267 -8.92 -11.81 8.48
C ASP A 267 -9.11 -13.22 9.11
N PRO A 268 -9.51 -13.31 10.39
CA PRO A 268 -9.61 -14.58 11.10
C PRO A 268 -10.60 -15.55 10.46
N PHE A 269 -11.69 -15.01 9.90
CA PHE A 269 -12.70 -15.82 9.23
C PHE A 269 -12.16 -16.39 7.92
N ALA A 270 -11.44 -15.61 7.13
CA ALA A 270 -10.78 -16.12 5.93
C ALA A 270 -9.76 -17.21 6.26
N ALA A 271 -8.90 -16.98 7.26
CA ALA A 271 -7.93 -17.99 7.67
C ALA A 271 -8.61 -19.29 8.11
N TYR A 272 -9.72 -19.21 8.89
CA TYR A 272 -10.53 -20.39 9.21
C TYR A 272 -11.02 -21.12 7.95
N GLN A 273 -11.53 -20.42 6.94
CA GLN A 273 -11.99 -21.03 5.69
C GLN A 273 -10.86 -21.76 4.94
N VAL A 274 -9.64 -21.22 4.97
CA VAL A 274 -8.47 -21.86 4.36
C VAL A 274 -8.05 -23.11 5.12
N PHE A 275 -7.91 -23.03 6.45
CA PHE A 275 -7.54 -24.18 7.28
C PHE A 275 -8.55 -25.32 7.17
N HIS A 276 -9.85 -25.00 7.13
CA HIS A 276 -10.95 -25.96 6.99
C HIS A 276 -11.30 -26.31 5.54
N SER A 277 -10.43 -25.99 4.58
CA SER A 277 -10.72 -26.19 3.15
C SER A 277 -10.78 -27.65 2.70
N GLY A 278 -10.16 -28.56 3.46
CA GLY A 278 -9.95 -29.97 3.14
C GLY A 278 -8.73 -30.26 2.26
N ILE A 279 -7.94 -29.24 1.93
CA ILE A 279 -6.70 -29.34 1.14
C ILE A 279 -5.51 -29.61 2.08
N PRO A 280 -4.49 -30.37 1.68
CA PRO A 280 -3.27 -30.54 2.48
C PRO A 280 -2.59 -29.20 2.81
N ILE A 281 -2.28 -28.99 4.09
CA ILE A 281 -1.66 -27.76 4.59
C ILE A 281 -0.33 -28.06 5.27
N THR A 282 0.66 -27.23 4.95
CA THR A 282 1.86 -27.05 5.77
C THR A 282 1.87 -25.66 6.39
N LEU A 283 1.90 -25.62 7.71
CA LEU A 283 1.97 -24.39 8.49
C LEU A 283 3.41 -24.09 8.91
N VAL A 284 3.86 -22.87 8.68
CA VAL A 284 5.12 -22.31 9.19
C VAL A 284 4.75 -21.17 10.15
N PRO A 285 4.55 -21.50 11.44
CA PRO A 285 4.07 -20.53 12.42
C PRO A 285 5.22 -19.73 13.04
N LEU A 286 4.86 -18.77 13.90
CA LEU A 286 5.78 -18.05 14.77
C LEU A 286 6.67 -18.97 15.59
N ASP A 287 6.17 -20.13 16.03
CA ASP A 287 6.95 -21.15 16.74
C ASP A 287 8.25 -21.51 16.01
N ALA A 288 8.17 -21.68 14.69
CA ALA A 288 9.32 -22.02 13.88
C ALA A 288 10.16 -20.80 13.53
N THR A 289 9.51 -19.72 13.11
CA THR A 289 10.22 -18.51 12.64
C THR A 289 10.95 -17.79 13.77
N ASN A 290 10.45 -17.86 15.01
CA ASN A 290 11.13 -17.38 16.22
C ASN A 290 12.48 -18.08 16.48
N THR A 291 12.75 -19.21 15.82
CA THR A 291 14.03 -19.94 15.95
C THR A 291 15.04 -19.59 14.86
N ILE A 292 14.71 -18.67 13.95
CA ILE A 292 15.59 -18.20 12.87
C ILE A 292 15.65 -16.65 12.81
N PRO A 293 16.13 -15.98 13.89
CA PRO A 293 16.35 -14.53 13.85
C PRO A 293 17.48 -14.18 12.88
N VAL A 294 17.40 -13.02 12.24
CA VAL A 294 18.50 -12.44 11.44
C VAL A 294 19.64 -12.10 12.38
N THR A 295 20.61 -13.00 12.53
CA THR A 295 21.75 -12.80 13.44
C THR A 295 22.75 -11.79 12.88
N GLU A 296 23.60 -11.24 13.75
CA GLU A 296 24.71 -10.37 13.31
C GLU A 296 25.64 -11.10 12.35
N GLN A 297 25.94 -12.39 12.59
CA GLN A 297 26.77 -13.19 11.70
C GLN A 297 26.12 -13.41 10.34
N PHE A 298 24.82 -13.71 10.29
CA PHE A 298 24.08 -13.81 9.03
C PHE A 298 24.08 -12.48 8.28
N PHE A 299 23.79 -11.37 8.95
CA PHE A 299 23.79 -10.04 8.36
C PHE A 299 25.15 -9.69 7.73
N MET A 300 26.24 -9.93 8.45
CA MET A 300 27.61 -9.67 7.95
C MET A 300 27.98 -10.62 6.79
N SER A 301 27.51 -11.87 6.83
CA SER A 301 27.72 -12.82 5.73
C SER A 301 26.95 -12.40 4.48
N PHE A 302 25.70 -11.94 4.64
CA PHE A 302 24.90 -11.40 3.55
C PHE A 302 25.55 -10.13 2.99
N GLN A 303 26.08 -9.25 3.83
CA GLN A 303 26.83 -8.08 3.38
C GLN A 303 27.98 -8.44 2.43
N GLN A 304 28.63 -9.58 2.66
CA GLN A 304 29.75 -10.06 1.84
C GLN A 304 29.30 -10.83 0.58
N GLN A 305 28.03 -11.24 0.48
CA GLN A 305 27.50 -12.13 -0.57
C GLN A 305 26.32 -11.46 -1.28
N GLN A 306 26.62 -10.55 -2.20
CA GLN A 306 25.66 -9.77 -2.99
C GLN A 306 26.05 -9.76 -4.48
N ASP A 307 26.34 -10.93 -5.02
CA ASP A 307 26.86 -11.15 -6.39
C ASP A 307 25.81 -10.87 -7.47
N THR A 308 24.53 -10.78 -7.10
CA THR A 308 23.40 -10.57 -7.99
C THR A 308 22.58 -9.34 -7.60
N TYR A 309 21.80 -8.79 -8.54
CA TYR A 309 20.98 -7.59 -8.28
C TYR A 309 19.90 -7.84 -7.23
N GLU A 310 19.25 -9.00 -7.28
CA GLU A 310 18.27 -9.41 -6.28
C GLU A 310 18.88 -9.58 -4.88
N ALA A 311 20.10 -10.10 -4.76
CA ALA A 311 20.80 -10.20 -3.48
C ALA A 311 21.15 -8.80 -2.94
N GLN A 312 21.60 -7.88 -3.81
CA GLN A 312 21.87 -6.48 -3.45
C GLN A 312 20.60 -5.76 -2.99
N TYR A 313 19.48 -5.94 -3.70
CA TYR A 313 18.20 -5.34 -3.32
C TYR A 313 17.73 -5.86 -1.96
N CYS A 314 17.73 -7.18 -1.75
CA CYS A 314 17.38 -7.79 -0.47
C CYS A 314 18.26 -7.27 0.67
N PHE A 315 19.58 -7.23 0.49
CA PHE A 315 20.49 -6.76 1.53
C PHE A 315 20.32 -5.26 1.81
N GLN A 316 20.15 -4.42 0.79
CA GLN A 316 19.95 -2.98 0.99
C GLN A 316 18.65 -2.70 1.75
N SER A 317 17.55 -3.40 1.43
CA SER A 317 16.33 -3.36 2.23
C SER A 317 16.58 -3.76 3.69
N LEU A 318 17.20 -4.92 3.91
CA LEU A 318 17.51 -5.43 5.24
C LEU A 318 18.41 -4.47 6.04
N LYS A 319 19.39 -3.86 5.38
CA LYS A 319 20.30 -2.88 5.96
C LYS A 319 19.53 -1.64 6.41
N ILE A 320 18.64 -1.10 5.59
CA ILE A 320 17.84 0.06 5.98
C ILE A 320 16.89 -0.28 7.13
N THR A 321 16.23 -1.45 7.12
CA THR A 321 15.43 -1.92 8.26
C THR A 321 16.27 -2.01 9.54
N ARG A 322 17.49 -2.55 9.46
CA ARG A 322 18.43 -2.59 10.60
C ARG A 322 18.82 -1.20 11.08
N ASP A 323 19.17 -0.29 10.17
CA ASP A 323 19.68 1.05 10.50
C ASP A 323 18.57 1.96 11.05
N THR A 324 17.32 1.66 10.73
CA THR A 324 16.14 2.37 11.23
C THR A 324 15.54 1.73 12.49
N TRP A 325 16.02 0.54 12.87
CA TRP A 325 15.65 -0.13 14.12
C TRP A 325 16.17 0.66 15.33
N PHE A 326 15.43 0.62 16.44
CA PHE A 326 15.68 1.47 17.61
C PHE A 326 17.00 1.15 18.33
N ASP A 327 17.49 -0.09 18.25
CA ASP A 327 18.77 -0.54 18.80
C ASP A 327 19.24 -1.86 18.14
N ASN A 328 20.33 -2.44 18.68
CA ASN A 328 20.88 -3.72 18.22
C ASN A 328 20.00 -4.94 18.54
N GLN A 329 18.82 -4.78 19.17
CA GLN A 329 17.87 -5.89 19.33
C GLN A 329 17.33 -6.39 18.00
N PHE A 330 17.49 -5.62 16.91
CA PHE A 330 17.25 -6.08 15.53
C PHE A 330 17.74 -7.51 15.31
N TYR A 331 18.98 -7.82 15.73
CA TYR A 331 19.60 -9.13 15.52
C TYR A 331 18.99 -10.28 16.33
N THR A 332 18.02 -9.96 17.18
CA THR A 332 17.30 -10.89 18.07
C THR A 332 15.78 -10.79 17.92
N SER A 333 15.27 -9.82 17.15
CA SER A 333 13.83 -9.52 17.06
C SER A 333 13.29 -9.44 15.62
N PHE A 334 14.15 -9.43 14.60
CA PHE A 334 13.76 -9.55 13.20
C PHE A 334 14.06 -10.97 12.72
N PHE A 335 13.11 -11.63 12.06
CA PHE A 335 13.21 -13.06 11.73
C PHE A 335 13.03 -13.31 10.24
N MET A 336 13.52 -14.45 9.76
CA MET A 336 13.24 -14.91 8.39
C MET A 336 11.85 -15.53 8.36
N TRP A 337 10.79 -14.73 8.30
CA TRP A 337 9.41 -15.23 8.25
C TRP A 337 9.09 -15.86 6.88
N ASP A 338 8.73 -15.04 5.90
CA ASP A 338 8.19 -15.52 4.62
C ASP A 338 9.19 -16.25 3.74
N SER A 339 10.45 -15.80 3.77
CA SER A 339 11.53 -16.46 3.05
C SER A 339 11.76 -17.88 3.58
N PHE A 340 11.71 -18.09 4.90
CA PHE A 340 11.81 -19.43 5.49
C PHE A 340 10.63 -20.30 5.08
N THR A 341 9.41 -19.75 5.03
CA THR A 341 8.23 -20.46 4.51
C THR A 341 8.42 -20.91 3.06
N SER A 342 8.97 -20.05 2.21
CA SER A 342 9.32 -20.41 0.82
C SER A 342 10.40 -21.50 0.77
N GLY A 343 11.40 -21.44 1.64
CA GLY A 343 12.40 -22.50 1.81
C GLY A 343 11.79 -23.84 2.19
N VAL A 344 10.91 -23.84 3.20
CA VAL A 344 10.19 -25.03 3.66
C VAL A 344 9.35 -25.62 2.52
N ALA A 345 8.60 -24.79 1.79
CA ALA A 345 7.78 -25.21 0.66
C ALA A 345 8.62 -25.85 -0.45
N VAL A 346 9.68 -25.18 -0.89
CA VAL A 346 10.59 -25.68 -1.93
C VAL A 346 11.22 -27.02 -1.53
N SER A 347 11.67 -27.14 -0.29
CA SER A 347 12.30 -28.38 0.22
C SER A 347 11.32 -29.57 0.23
N ILE A 348 10.06 -29.36 0.64
CA ILE A 348 9.03 -30.41 0.61
C ILE A 348 8.68 -30.77 -0.84
N MET A 349 8.45 -29.77 -1.70
CA MET A 349 8.11 -30.02 -3.11
C MET A 349 9.21 -30.77 -3.86
N ARG A 350 10.49 -30.51 -3.56
CA ARG A 350 11.64 -31.22 -4.14
C ARG A 350 11.71 -32.68 -3.69
N ASN A 351 11.30 -32.96 -2.45
CA ASN A 351 11.45 -34.25 -1.78
C ASN A 351 10.15 -35.07 -1.66
N ALA A 352 9.06 -34.60 -2.28
CA ALA A 352 7.71 -35.16 -2.13
C ALA A 352 7.62 -36.67 -2.41
N ASP A 353 8.45 -37.19 -3.33
CA ASP A 353 8.45 -38.61 -3.72
C ASP A 353 9.34 -39.50 -2.83
N LYS A 354 10.14 -38.90 -1.92
CA LYS A 354 11.16 -39.63 -1.16
C LYS A 354 10.90 -39.70 0.34
N TYR A 355 10.25 -38.70 0.95
CA TYR A 355 10.13 -38.64 2.42
C TYR A 355 8.81 -37.99 2.87
N ASN A 356 7.96 -38.77 3.55
CA ASN A 356 6.67 -38.36 4.15
C ASN A 356 6.79 -37.16 5.13
N GLY A 357 6.88 -35.93 4.61
CA GLY A 357 6.90 -34.71 5.42
C GLY A 357 8.24 -34.37 6.08
N VAL A 358 9.37 -34.91 5.60
CA VAL A 358 10.71 -34.47 6.04
C VAL A 358 11.09 -33.19 5.29
N ASN A 359 11.68 -32.24 6.00
CA ASN A 359 12.13 -30.98 5.45
C ASN A 359 13.64 -30.79 5.68
N GLU A 360 14.37 -30.18 4.75
CA GLU A 360 15.82 -29.93 4.90
C GLU A 360 16.12 -28.86 5.96
N PHE A 361 15.23 -27.88 6.11
CA PHE A 361 15.44 -26.68 6.91
C PHE A 361 14.67 -26.64 8.22
N ALA A 362 13.62 -27.46 8.37
CA ALA A 362 12.74 -27.45 9.53
C ALA A 362 12.55 -28.85 10.13
N GLU A 363 12.37 -28.91 11.45
CA GLU A 363 11.78 -30.07 12.11
C GLU A 363 10.25 -29.99 11.96
N MET A 364 9.63 -31.08 11.51
CA MET A 364 8.20 -31.10 11.18
C MET A 364 7.44 -32.04 12.10
N GLU A 365 6.20 -31.67 12.46
CA GLU A 365 5.27 -32.52 13.21
C GLU A 365 3.84 -32.35 12.72
N TYR A 366 2.96 -33.33 12.97
CA TYR A 366 1.53 -33.16 12.68
C TYR A 366 0.81 -32.71 13.94
N LEU A 367 0.04 -31.61 13.83
CA LEU A 367 -0.82 -31.09 14.90
C LEU A 367 -2.26 -30.97 14.40
N ASN A 368 -3.21 -31.01 15.35
CA ASN A 368 -4.60 -30.66 15.09
C ASN A 368 -4.81 -29.22 15.53
N VAL A 369 -5.13 -28.33 14.59
CA VAL A 369 -5.28 -26.90 14.85
C VAL A 369 -6.60 -26.36 14.31
N THR A 370 -7.04 -25.23 14.85
CA THR A 370 -8.12 -24.42 14.29
C THR A 370 -7.81 -22.93 14.46
N VAL A 371 -8.44 -22.07 13.67
CA VAL A 371 -8.37 -20.62 13.85
C VAL A 371 -9.56 -20.16 14.68
N VAL A 372 -9.32 -19.38 15.73
CA VAL A 372 -10.38 -18.75 16.51
C VAL A 372 -10.90 -17.53 15.75
N THR A 373 -12.18 -17.54 15.39
CA THR A 373 -12.79 -16.45 14.59
C THR A 373 -13.59 -15.44 15.42
N SER A 374 -13.95 -15.81 16.66
CA SER A 374 -14.71 -14.97 17.58
C SER A 374 -14.61 -15.50 19.01
N ASN A 375 -14.84 -14.62 19.99
CA ASN A 375 -14.68 -14.88 21.41
C ASN A 375 -15.99 -15.31 22.07
N LYS A 376 -15.89 -16.21 23.05
CA LYS A 376 -17.04 -16.64 23.86
C LYS A 376 -17.56 -15.49 24.73
N PRO A 377 -18.86 -15.49 25.09
CA PRO A 377 -19.86 -16.51 24.77
C PRO A 377 -20.42 -16.38 23.35
N TYR A 378 -20.59 -17.53 22.69
CA TYR A 378 -21.32 -17.63 21.42
C TYR A 378 -22.81 -17.36 21.67
N CYS A 379 -23.49 -16.66 20.76
CA CYS A 379 -24.91 -16.21 20.80
C CYS A 379 -25.23 -14.84 21.44
N ILE A 380 -24.28 -14.15 22.07
CA ILE A 380 -24.58 -12.81 22.60
C ILE A 380 -24.45 -11.79 21.45
N ASN A 381 -25.54 -11.09 21.15
CA ASN A 381 -25.46 -9.96 20.23
C ASN A 381 -25.09 -8.69 21.00
N ASP A 382 -23.87 -8.23 20.79
CA ASP A 382 -23.32 -6.97 21.32
C ASP A 382 -22.99 -5.95 20.21
N GLY A 383 -23.37 -6.25 18.96
CA GLY A 383 -23.09 -5.42 17.79
C GLY A 383 -21.69 -5.55 17.20
N SER A 384 -20.80 -6.36 17.81
CA SER A 384 -19.40 -6.46 17.37
C SER A 384 -19.20 -7.28 16.10
N ASN A 385 -20.15 -8.17 15.75
CA ASN A 385 -19.98 -9.20 14.72
C ASN A 385 -20.97 -9.01 13.54
N PRO A 386 -20.54 -8.34 12.46
CA PRO A 386 -21.37 -8.06 11.27
C PRO A 386 -21.96 -9.26 10.53
N PHE A 387 -21.46 -10.48 10.78
CA PHE A 387 -22.08 -11.69 10.24
C PHE A 387 -23.45 -11.98 10.86
N PHE A 388 -23.69 -11.52 12.09
CA PHE A 388 -24.89 -11.83 12.86
C PHE A 388 -25.70 -10.60 13.23
N ASP A 389 -25.03 -9.47 13.52
CA ASP A 389 -25.68 -8.27 14.03
C ASP A 389 -26.68 -7.68 13.04
N GLY A 390 -27.83 -7.23 13.54
CA GLY A 390 -28.91 -6.62 12.74
C GLY A 390 -29.54 -7.53 11.69
N ARG A 391 -29.18 -8.82 11.60
CA ARG A 391 -29.59 -9.73 10.51
C ARG A 391 -30.58 -10.79 10.98
N ALA A 392 -31.63 -11.03 10.18
CA ALA A 392 -32.57 -12.12 10.41
C ALA A 392 -31.95 -13.50 10.10
N ILE A 393 -31.16 -13.57 9.02
CA ILE A 393 -30.38 -14.74 8.62
C ILE A 393 -28.90 -14.32 8.66
N PRO A 394 -28.03 -15.01 9.43
CA PRO A 394 -26.61 -14.71 9.44
C PRO A 394 -25.98 -14.81 8.05
N LYS A 395 -25.02 -13.93 7.76
CA LYS A 395 -24.27 -13.93 6.50
C LYS A 395 -23.60 -15.30 6.31
N PHE A 396 -23.58 -15.81 5.08
CA PHE A 396 -23.06 -17.15 4.75
C PHE A 396 -23.79 -18.31 5.44
N ASN A 397 -25.01 -18.09 5.95
CA ASN A 397 -25.79 -19.09 6.69
C ASN A 397 -25.05 -19.66 7.91
N LEU A 398 -24.23 -18.85 8.59
CA LEU A 398 -23.51 -19.27 9.79
C LEU A 398 -24.48 -19.61 10.94
N GLN A 399 -24.10 -20.58 11.78
CA GLN A 399 -24.88 -21.01 12.94
C GLN A 399 -24.79 -19.99 14.07
N ARG A 400 -25.94 -19.61 14.65
CA ARG A 400 -26.02 -18.58 15.71
C ARG A 400 -25.40 -19.01 17.04
N ASP A 401 -25.23 -20.29 17.26
CA ASP A 401 -24.56 -20.92 18.41
C ASP A 401 -23.21 -21.57 18.04
N GLY A 402 -22.75 -21.35 16.81
CA GLY A 402 -21.47 -21.84 16.33
C GLY A 402 -20.28 -21.01 16.79
N VAL A 403 -19.09 -21.51 16.50
CA VAL A 403 -17.80 -20.88 16.87
C VAL A 403 -17.55 -19.49 16.25
N HIS A 404 -18.38 -19.09 15.30
CA HIS A 404 -18.31 -17.80 14.62
C HIS A 404 -19.22 -16.73 15.23
N SER A 405 -20.14 -17.08 16.14
CA SER A 405 -21.20 -16.19 16.62
C SER A 405 -20.89 -15.48 17.94
N GLY A 406 -19.62 -15.41 18.29
CA GLY A 406 -19.12 -14.69 19.45
C GLY A 406 -18.81 -13.22 19.19
N HIS A 407 -18.24 -12.58 20.19
CA HIS A 407 -17.69 -11.23 20.08
C HIS A 407 -16.49 -11.23 19.15
N VAL A 408 -16.44 -10.26 18.23
CA VAL A 408 -15.28 -10.06 17.36
C VAL A 408 -14.63 -8.75 17.72
N GLN A 409 -13.32 -8.74 17.93
CA GLN A 409 -12.58 -7.55 18.33
C GLN A 409 -12.92 -6.39 17.38
N THR A 410 -13.36 -5.25 17.91
CA THR A 410 -13.83 -4.07 17.14
C THR A 410 -12.77 -3.01 16.92
N GLY A 411 -11.62 -3.11 17.61
CA GLY A 411 -10.46 -2.24 17.45
C GLY A 411 -9.45 -2.43 18.59
N LEU A 412 -8.46 -1.53 18.67
CA LEU A 412 -7.38 -1.62 19.67
C LEU A 412 -7.84 -1.35 21.12
N GLN A 413 -8.89 -0.54 21.29
CA GLN A 413 -9.42 -0.15 22.60
C GLN A 413 -10.75 -0.85 22.90
N ASP A 414 -10.91 -2.06 22.38
CA ASP A 414 -12.14 -2.83 22.60
C ASP A 414 -12.31 -3.17 24.09
N SER A 415 -13.36 -2.63 24.69
CA SER A 415 -13.67 -2.83 26.11
C SER A 415 -14.01 -4.27 26.47
N PHE A 416 -14.44 -5.09 25.51
CA PHE A 416 -14.64 -6.52 25.73
C PHE A 416 -13.29 -7.21 25.91
N CYS A 417 -12.33 -6.89 25.04
CA CYS A 417 -10.99 -7.47 25.08
C CYS A 417 -10.18 -7.01 26.30
N LEU A 418 -10.40 -5.77 26.76
CA LEU A 418 -9.67 -5.14 27.85
C LEU A 418 -10.41 -5.25 29.19
N VAL A 419 -10.05 -6.24 30.00
CA VAL A 419 -10.68 -6.48 31.31
C VAL A 419 -9.99 -5.65 32.42
N PRO A 420 -10.72 -4.80 33.18
CA PRO A 420 -10.14 -4.01 34.27
C PRO A 420 -9.42 -4.87 35.31
N GLY A 421 -8.16 -4.52 35.61
CA GLY A 421 -7.33 -5.23 36.58
C GLY A 421 -6.54 -6.41 36.01
N ASN A 422 -6.67 -6.72 34.72
CA ASN A 422 -5.81 -7.67 34.01
C ASN A 422 -4.84 -6.90 33.08
N ASN A 423 -3.57 -7.30 33.08
CA ASN A 423 -2.55 -6.70 32.21
C ASN A 423 -2.49 -7.37 30.82
N LYS A 424 -3.26 -8.44 30.60
CA LYS A 424 -3.33 -9.21 29.35
C LYS A 424 -4.78 -9.31 28.88
N GLY A 425 -5.03 -8.97 27.62
CA GLY A 425 -6.36 -9.00 27.02
C GLY A 425 -6.90 -10.42 26.85
N ILE A 426 -8.22 -10.53 26.69
CA ILE A 426 -8.94 -11.81 26.61
C ILE A 426 -9.32 -12.23 25.19
N CYS A 427 -9.15 -11.35 24.19
CA CYS A 427 -9.51 -11.66 22.83
C CYS A 427 -8.51 -12.64 22.19
N GLU A 428 -9.06 -13.57 21.43
CA GLU A 428 -8.35 -14.66 20.74
C GLU A 428 -8.63 -14.63 19.23
N ASP A 429 -9.22 -13.57 18.66
CA ASP A 429 -9.44 -13.45 17.21
C ASP A 429 -8.14 -13.71 16.44
N GLY A 430 -8.16 -14.62 15.47
CA GLY A 430 -6.98 -15.01 14.70
C GLY A 430 -5.98 -15.90 15.45
N TYR A 431 -6.29 -16.36 16.67
CA TYR A 431 -5.43 -17.33 17.35
C TYR A 431 -5.48 -18.68 16.64
N THR A 432 -4.31 -19.20 16.23
CA THR A 432 -4.18 -20.55 15.66
C THR A 432 -4.00 -21.56 16.78
N LYS A 433 -5.12 -22.08 17.28
CA LYS A 433 -5.19 -22.87 18.51
C LYS A 433 -5.03 -24.36 18.24
N GLU A 434 -4.16 -25.02 19.00
CA GLU A 434 -4.13 -26.48 19.04
C GLU A 434 -5.38 -27.02 19.75
N VAL A 435 -6.01 -28.03 19.16
CA VAL A 435 -7.26 -28.62 19.66
C VAL A 435 -7.24 -30.14 19.56
N THR A 436 -7.97 -30.80 20.46
CA THR A 436 -8.06 -32.26 20.52
C THR A 436 -9.40 -32.81 20.05
N GLY A 437 -10.40 -31.95 19.85
CA GLY A 437 -11.73 -32.34 19.41
C GLY A 437 -11.87 -32.43 17.88
N SER A 438 -13.09 -32.72 17.43
CA SER A 438 -13.44 -32.87 16.01
C SER A 438 -13.39 -31.56 15.22
N GLU A 439 -13.29 -30.43 15.90
CA GLU A 439 -13.11 -29.10 15.34
C GLU A 439 -11.69 -28.83 14.81
N GLY A 440 -10.73 -29.71 15.10
CA GLY A 440 -9.35 -29.57 14.63
C GLY A 440 -9.13 -30.09 13.21
N VAL A 441 -8.30 -29.39 12.46
CA VAL A 441 -7.75 -29.86 11.18
C VAL A 441 -6.34 -30.35 11.40
N ARG A 442 -6.04 -31.56 10.92
CA ARG A 442 -4.70 -32.13 10.99
C ARG A 442 -3.80 -31.49 9.93
N VAL A 443 -2.79 -30.75 10.37
CA VAL A 443 -1.86 -30.00 9.51
C VAL A 443 -0.41 -30.42 9.80
N LEU A 444 0.45 -30.34 8.79
CA LEU A 444 1.90 -30.51 8.97
C LEU A 444 2.50 -29.17 9.42
N VAL A 445 3.13 -29.11 10.58
CA VAL A 445 3.62 -27.88 11.19
C VAL A 445 5.14 -27.91 11.27
N ALA A 446 5.79 -26.83 10.82
CA ALA A 446 7.19 -26.58 11.13
C ALA A 446 7.30 -26.20 12.61
N LYS A 447 8.09 -26.95 13.38
CA LYS A 447 8.26 -26.73 14.81
C LYS A 447 9.39 -25.75 15.12
N LYS A 448 10.51 -25.89 14.41
CA LYS A 448 11.70 -25.03 14.52
C LYS A 448 12.60 -25.20 13.31
N ALA A 449 13.40 -24.17 13.05
CA ALA A 449 14.48 -24.21 12.08
C ALA A 449 15.60 -25.14 12.57
N LYS A 450 16.15 -25.92 11.65
CA LYS A 450 17.26 -26.84 11.92
C LYS A 450 18.56 -26.06 12.09
N PRO A 451 19.38 -26.42 13.09
CA PRO A 451 20.73 -25.88 13.20
C PRO A 451 21.56 -26.32 11.99
N ASN A 452 22.54 -25.51 11.64
CA ASN A 452 23.54 -25.91 10.65
C ASN A 452 24.27 -27.17 11.10
N GLN A 453 24.43 -28.13 10.19
CA GLN A 453 25.19 -29.37 10.37
C GLN A 453 26.68 -29.09 10.59
N ASP A 454 27.21 -28.04 9.96
CA ASP A 454 28.54 -27.51 10.28
C ASP A 454 28.47 -26.58 11.49
N VAL A 455 28.82 -27.13 12.65
CA VAL A 455 28.88 -26.40 13.93
C VAL A 455 29.94 -25.29 13.96
N HIS A 456 30.84 -25.24 12.98
CA HIS A 456 31.87 -24.21 12.86
C HIS A 456 31.49 -23.09 11.87
N SER A 457 30.40 -23.25 11.13
CA SER A 457 29.91 -22.21 10.22
C SER A 457 29.47 -20.97 11.00
N PRO A 458 29.74 -19.75 10.50
CA PRO A 458 29.18 -18.52 11.07
C PRO A 458 27.66 -18.43 10.89
N LEU A 459 27.08 -19.23 9.98
CA LEU A 459 25.64 -19.31 9.76
C LEU A 459 25.07 -20.47 10.58
N ASP A 460 24.26 -20.16 11.58
CA ASP A 460 23.81 -21.14 12.59
C ASP A 460 22.55 -21.92 12.18
N ARG A 461 21.97 -21.64 11.01
CA ARG A 461 20.80 -22.35 10.44
C ARG A 461 21.08 -22.82 9.03
N GLU A 462 20.61 -24.03 8.71
CA GLU A 462 20.70 -24.61 7.36
C GLU A 462 20.08 -23.70 6.29
N PHE A 463 18.94 -23.08 6.62
CA PHE A 463 18.26 -22.21 5.68
C PHE A 463 19.09 -20.97 5.31
N PHE A 464 19.91 -20.43 6.21
CA PHE A 464 20.75 -19.27 5.88
C PHE A 464 21.74 -19.57 4.76
N ILE A 465 22.33 -20.76 4.76
CA ILE A 465 23.22 -21.20 3.68
C ILE A 465 22.42 -21.26 2.38
N SER A 466 21.30 -22.00 2.38
CA SER A 466 20.47 -22.15 1.18
C SER A 466 19.97 -20.81 0.66
N PHE A 467 19.59 -19.88 1.53
CA PHE A 467 19.09 -18.57 1.15
C PHE A 467 20.18 -17.73 0.47
N LEU A 468 21.37 -17.62 1.08
CA LEU A 468 22.49 -16.88 0.51
C LEU A 468 22.98 -17.52 -0.80
N ASP A 469 23.11 -18.85 -0.83
CA ASP A 469 23.52 -19.58 -2.03
C ASP A 469 22.54 -19.31 -3.17
N VAL A 470 21.24 -19.53 -2.95
CA VAL A 470 20.20 -19.36 -3.98
C VAL A 470 20.16 -17.94 -4.53
N LEU A 471 20.21 -16.92 -3.67
CA LEU A 471 20.17 -15.54 -4.14
C LEU A 471 21.40 -15.17 -4.96
N ASN A 472 22.58 -15.73 -4.63
CA ASN A 472 23.84 -15.44 -5.31
C ASN A 472 24.13 -16.33 -6.52
N LEU A 473 23.30 -17.35 -6.81
CA LEU A 473 23.47 -18.19 -8.00
C LEU A 473 23.49 -17.34 -9.28
N PRO A 474 24.43 -17.55 -10.23
CA PRO A 474 24.38 -16.83 -11.51
C PRO A 474 23.16 -17.19 -12.37
N GLN A 475 22.60 -18.38 -12.18
CA GLN A 475 21.39 -18.81 -12.89
C GLN A 475 20.17 -18.00 -12.42
N HIS A 476 19.30 -17.68 -13.38
CA HIS A 476 18.06 -16.93 -13.13
C HIS A 476 18.24 -15.58 -12.42
N THR A 477 19.44 -14.99 -12.47
CA THR A 477 19.69 -13.67 -11.91
C THR A 477 18.96 -12.56 -12.65
N GLY A 478 18.69 -11.45 -11.97
CA GLY A 478 18.14 -10.25 -12.54
C GLY A 478 18.88 -9.83 -13.80
N ARG A 479 18.12 -9.54 -14.87
CA ARG A 479 18.69 -9.12 -16.16
C ARG A 479 18.85 -7.61 -16.28
N PHE A 480 18.05 -6.87 -15.54
CA PHE A 480 17.98 -5.42 -15.63
C PHE A 480 18.12 -4.83 -14.23
N ASN A 481 19.11 -3.97 -14.04
CA ASN A 481 19.17 -3.06 -12.89
C ASN A 481 19.07 -1.63 -13.44
N PHE A 482 18.51 -0.69 -12.67
CA PHE A 482 18.45 0.73 -12.99
C PHE A 482 19.77 1.28 -13.57
N ALA A 483 20.93 0.98 -12.96
CA ALA A 483 22.23 1.44 -13.44
C ALA A 483 22.62 0.89 -14.84
N THR A 484 22.17 -0.32 -15.19
CA THR A 484 22.38 -0.91 -16.52
C THR A 484 21.34 -0.49 -17.55
N GLN A 485 20.10 -0.23 -17.11
CA GLN A 485 19.05 0.34 -17.96
C GLN A 485 19.45 1.76 -18.39
N PHE A 486 20.19 2.48 -17.53
CA PHE A 486 20.57 3.88 -17.71
C PHE A 486 22.08 4.10 -17.54
N PRO A 487 22.93 3.72 -18.52
CA PRO A 487 24.39 3.85 -18.41
C PRO A 487 24.89 5.29 -18.23
N TYR A 488 24.09 6.27 -18.66
CA TYR A 488 24.37 7.70 -18.53
C TYR A 488 23.43 8.38 -17.54
N TYR A 489 22.92 7.61 -16.56
CA TYR A 489 22.13 8.16 -15.46
C TYR A 489 22.90 9.26 -14.73
N SER A 490 22.20 10.35 -14.43
CA SER A 490 22.72 11.44 -13.60
C SER A 490 21.64 11.92 -12.63
N GLU A 491 22.00 12.08 -11.36
CA GLU A 491 21.16 12.63 -10.30
C GLU A 491 21.07 14.16 -10.40
N THR A 492 20.60 14.66 -11.55
CA THR A 492 20.51 16.10 -11.80
C THR A 492 19.24 16.67 -11.20
N LEU A 493 19.36 17.68 -10.34
CA LEU A 493 18.23 18.49 -9.87
C LEU A 493 18.10 19.75 -10.72
N TYR A 494 16.88 20.12 -11.09
CA TYR A 494 16.57 21.33 -11.84
C TYR A 494 16.00 22.39 -10.92
N LYS A 495 16.81 23.43 -10.63
CA LYS A 495 16.42 24.57 -9.80
C LYS A 495 16.53 25.85 -10.61
N PRO A 496 15.47 26.66 -10.71
CA PRO A 496 15.51 27.92 -11.45
C PRO A 496 16.28 28.99 -10.67
N ASP A 497 16.94 29.89 -11.41
CA ASP A 497 17.51 31.11 -10.85
C ASP A 497 16.53 32.28 -11.02
N PHE A 498 16.09 32.85 -9.89
CA PHE A 498 15.16 33.98 -9.85
C PHE A 498 15.81 35.29 -9.39
N THR A 499 17.13 35.37 -9.27
CA THR A 499 17.86 36.55 -8.74
C THR A 499 17.47 37.88 -9.40
N ASN A 500 17.16 37.87 -10.71
CA ASN A 500 16.79 39.06 -11.48
C ASN A 500 15.29 39.15 -11.82
N ARG A 501 14.42 38.39 -11.13
CA ARG A 501 12.98 38.42 -11.35
C ARG A 501 12.23 38.99 -10.15
N SER A 502 11.21 39.79 -10.43
CA SER A 502 10.23 40.14 -9.40
C SER A 502 9.36 38.92 -9.12
N LEU A 503 9.36 38.45 -7.88
CA LEU A 503 8.53 37.34 -7.47
C LEU A 503 7.12 37.81 -7.11
N GLY A 504 6.13 37.02 -7.51
CA GLY A 504 4.72 37.28 -7.21
C GLY A 504 4.34 36.94 -5.78
N LYS A 505 3.04 36.77 -5.55
CA LYS A 505 2.49 36.46 -4.24
C LYS A 505 3.08 35.15 -3.69
N PRO A 506 3.66 35.12 -2.48
CA PRO A 506 4.12 33.88 -1.85
C PRO A 506 2.92 32.96 -1.56
N VAL A 507 2.95 31.75 -2.12
CA VAL A 507 1.88 30.76 -1.97
C VAL A 507 2.44 29.46 -1.41
N VAL A 508 1.73 28.87 -0.45
CA VAL A 508 1.93 27.50 -0.01
C VAL A 508 0.68 26.70 -0.40
N PHE A 509 0.90 25.55 -1.03
CA PHE A 509 -0.18 24.67 -1.49
C PHE A 509 -0.29 23.45 -0.57
N ASP A 510 -1.45 23.28 0.05
CA ASP A 510 -1.78 22.15 0.92
C ASP A 510 -2.75 21.22 0.17
N MET A 511 -2.32 19.98 -0.06
CA MET A 511 -2.99 19.04 -0.97
C MET A 511 -3.10 17.65 -0.36
N ASP A 512 -4.03 16.83 -0.84
CA ASP A 512 -4.22 15.46 -0.39
C ASP A 512 -3.96 14.40 -1.49
N MET A 513 -3.26 14.82 -2.54
CA MET A 513 -2.75 13.97 -3.63
C MET A 513 -3.85 13.31 -4.46
N SER A 514 -5.03 13.94 -4.51
CA SER A 514 -6.07 13.60 -5.48
C SER A 514 -5.62 13.88 -6.94
N ALA A 515 -6.35 13.33 -7.92
CA ALA A 515 -6.15 13.69 -9.33
C ALA A 515 -6.36 15.19 -9.60
N GLY A 516 -7.30 15.82 -8.91
CA GLY A 516 -7.55 17.27 -9.00
C GLY A 516 -6.39 18.08 -8.44
N ASP A 517 -5.72 17.58 -7.41
CA ASP A 517 -4.53 18.22 -6.84
C ASP A 517 -3.32 18.17 -7.75
N PHE A 518 -3.04 17.04 -8.40
CA PHE A 518 -1.95 16.99 -9.37
C PHE A 518 -2.17 17.96 -10.53
N LEU A 519 -3.42 18.12 -10.99
CA LEU A 519 -3.78 19.11 -12.00
C LEU A 519 -3.65 20.55 -11.47
N THR A 520 -4.00 20.76 -10.20
CA THR A 520 -3.86 22.05 -9.50
C THR A 520 -2.40 22.44 -9.33
N LEU A 521 -1.55 21.51 -8.91
CA LEU A 521 -0.09 21.69 -8.81
C LEU A 521 0.49 22.06 -10.17
N LEU A 522 0.16 21.30 -11.22
CA LEU A 522 0.59 21.62 -12.58
C LEU A 522 0.14 23.03 -12.97
N TYR A 523 -1.12 23.38 -12.73
CA TYR A 523 -1.61 24.73 -13.00
C TYR A 523 -0.80 25.80 -12.25
N LEU A 524 -0.54 25.64 -10.95
CA LEU A 524 0.28 26.58 -10.18
C LEU A 524 1.70 26.73 -10.73
N LEU A 525 2.29 25.64 -11.23
CA LEU A 525 3.60 25.64 -11.86
C LEU A 525 3.61 26.24 -13.28
N LYS A 526 2.43 26.41 -13.91
CA LYS A 526 2.24 27.12 -15.19
C LYS A 526 2.03 28.61 -15.02
N VAL A 527 1.49 29.03 -13.88
CA VAL A 527 1.24 30.45 -13.60
C VAL A 527 2.60 31.17 -13.50
N PRO A 528 2.77 32.33 -14.18
CA PRO A 528 3.97 33.13 -14.09
C PRO A 528 4.48 33.30 -12.65
N VAL A 529 5.79 33.15 -12.42
CA VAL A 529 6.39 33.26 -11.08
C VAL A 529 6.26 34.68 -10.54
N GLU A 530 6.10 35.65 -11.44
CA GLU A 530 5.81 37.05 -11.20
C GLU A 530 4.38 37.27 -10.68
N THR A 531 3.48 36.29 -10.87
CA THR A 531 2.10 36.30 -10.36
C THR A 531 1.98 35.46 -9.09
N ILE A 532 2.42 34.20 -9.15
CA ILE A 532 2.42 33.26 -8.01
C ILE A 532 3.84 32.74 -7.79
N ASN A 533 4.35 32.94 -6.59
CA ASN A 533 5.59 32.34 -6.13
C ASN A 533 5.25 31.15 -5.22
N LEU A 534 5.16 29.95 -5.79
CA LEU A 534 4.94 28.72 -5.02
C LEU A 534 6.20 28.42 -4.18
N LYS A 535 6.06 28.59 -2.85
CA LYS A 535 7.13 28.48 -1.86
C LYS A 535 7.29 27.09 -1.27
N GLY A 536 6.23 26.28 -1.28
CA GLY A 536 6.24 24.96 -0.70
C GLY A 536 4.91 24.23 -0.87
N ILE A 537 4.97 22.92 -0.68
CA ILE A 537 3.82 22.03 -0.73
C ILE A 537 3.71 21.32 0.61
N LEU A 538 2.52 21.32 1.18
CA LEU A 538 2.16 20.53 2.35
C LEU A 538 1.23 19.42 1.90
N VAL A 539 1.41 18.21 2.42
CA VAL A 539 0.63 17.04 2.03
C VAL A 539 -0.18 16.55 3.21
N SER A 540 -1.50 16.51 3.09
CA SER A 540 -2.39 15.91 4.07
C SER A 540 -2.42 14.40 3.85
N GLY A 541 -1.83 13.64 4.78
CA GLY A 541 -1.72 12.18 4.68
C GLY A 541 -3.03 11.43 4.98
N ASN A 542 -4.11 12.15 5.29
CA ASN A 542 -5.44 11.62 5.62
C ASN A 542 -6.50 11.89 4.53
N GLY A 543 -6.09 12.11 3.28
CA GLY A 543 -7.01 12.32 2.15
C GLY A 543 -6.90 11.27 1.05
N TRP A 544 -6.99 11.67 -0.21
CA TRP A 544 -7.27 10.77 -1.35
C TRP A 544 -6.16 9.83 -1.82
N ALA A 545 -4.93 9.96 -1.31
CA ALA A 545 -3.84 9.03 -1.61
C ALA A 545 -2.98 8.71 -0.38
N ASN A 546 -2.28 7.57 -0.44
CA ASN A 546 -1.36 7.14 0.60
C ASN A 546 -0.05 7.94 0.57
N ALA A 547 0.66 7.98 1.70
CA ALA A 547 1.83 8.83 1.90
C ALA A 547 2.96 8.63 0.86
N ALA A 548 3.17 7.39 0.39
CA ALA A 548 4.19 7.10 -0.62
C ALA A 548 3.91 7.74 -1.99
N THR A 549 2.71 8.27 -2.21
CA THR A 549 2.35 9.03 -3.41
C THR A 549 3.10 10.38 -3.51
N ILE A 550 3.77 10.83 -2.44
CA ILE A 550 4.69 11.99 -2.49
C ILE A 550 5.74 11.86 -3.59
N ASP A 551 6.16 10.64 -3.93
CA ASP A 551 7.06 10.37 -5.05
C ASP A 551 6.59 10.96 -6.38
N VAL A 552 5.27 11.00 -6.59
CA VAL A 552 4.65 11.57 -7.79
C VAL A 552 4.71 13.10 -7.76
N ILE A 553 4.62 13.73 -6.59
CA ILE A 553 4.82 15.18 -6.45
C ILE A 553 6.25 15.53 -6.87
N TYR A 554 7.24 14.74 -6.44
CA TYR A 554 8.63 14.93 -6.86
C TYR A 554 8.81 14.77 -8.35
N ASP A 555 8.16 13.80 -8.99
CA ASP A 555 8.21 13.64 -10.44
C ASP A 555 7.60 14.83 -11.18
N VAL A 556 6.49 15.38 -10.68
CA VAL A 556 5.85 16.59 -11.24
C VAL A 556 6.75 17.82 -11.09
N LEU A 557 7.34 18.02 -9.91
CA LEU A 557 8.27 19.12 -9.67
C LEU A 557 9.52 19.00 -10.55
N HIS A 558 10.06 17.80 -10.67
CA HIS A 558 11.21 17.51 -11.51
C HIS A 558 10.89 17.73 -13.00
N MET A 559 9.72 17.27 -13.47
CA MET A 559 9.21 17.52 -14.82
C MET A 559 9.18 19.03 -15.12
N MET A 560 8.67 19.82 -14.18
CA MET A 560 8.53 21.28 -14.32
C MET A 560 9.80 22.08 -14.02
N GLY A 561 10.92 21.41 -13.67
CA GLY A 561 12.18 22.07 -13.35
C GLY A 561 12.13 22.89 -12.05
N ARG A 562 11.36 22.41 -11.06
CA ARG A 562 11.10 23.07 -9.78
C ARG A 562 11.49 22.20 -8.58
N ASP A 563 12.66 21.55 -8.67
CA ASP A 563 13.22 20.78 -7.55
C ASP A 563 13.65 21.67 -6.36
N ASP A 564 13.55 23.00 -6.49
CA ASP A 564 13.72 23.97 -5.41
C ASP A 564 12.57 23.96 -4.40
N ILE A 565 11.39 23.47 -4.77
CA ILE A 565 10.20 23.53 -3.92
C ILE A 565 10.24 22.43 -2.84
N PRO A 566 10.26 22.80 -1.54
CA PRO A 566 10.16 21.83 -0.45
C PRO A 566 8.75 21.23 -0.37
N VAL A 567 8.69 19.93 -0.04
CA VAL A 567 7.44 19.19 0.14
C VAL A 567 7.46 18.54 1.52
N GLY A 568 6.43 18.79 2.32
CA GLY A 568 6.33 18.29 3.68
C GLY A 568 5.14 17.37 3.87
N LEU A 569 5.37 16.18 4.43
CA LEU A 569 4.32 15.22 4.76
C LEU A 569 3.67 15.59 6.10
N GLY A 570 2.35 15.73 6.08
CA GLY A 570 1.51 15.99 7.23
C GLY A 570 1.10 14.72 7.96
N ASN A 571 0.21 14.88 8.95
CA ASN A 571 -0.34 13.74 9.67
C ASN A 571 -1.18 12.86 8.73
N VAL A 572 -1.09 11.54 8.94
CA VAL A 572 -1.93 10.54 8.26
C VAL A 572 -3.28 10.30 8.96
N THR A 573 -3.54 11.02 10.04
CA THR A 573 -4.77 10.91 10.84
C THR A 573 -5.42 12.27 11.06
N ALA A 574 -6.74 12.26 11.21
CA ALA A 574 -7.51 13.45 11.54
C ALA A 574 -7.20 13.94 12.96
N LEU A 575 -7.28 15.25 13.18
CA LEU A 575 -7.01 15.91 14.45
C LEU A 575 -7.88 15.33 15.57
N GLY A 576 -7.25 15.00 16.70
CA GLY A 576 -7.93 14.50 17.90
C GLY A 576 -8.48 13.07 17.77
N THR A 577 -8.12 12.33 16.72
CA THR A 577 -8.48 10.91 16.62
C THR A 577 -7.40 10.03 17.28
N PRO A 578 -7.75 9.23 18.30
CA PRO A 578 -6.80 8.40 19.04
C PRO A 578 -6.45 7.07 18.35
N SER A 579 -7.03 6.78 17.18
CA SER A 579 -6.78 5.54 16.43
C SER A 579 -5.89 5.80 15.22
N LEU A 580 -5.24 4.73 14.74
CA LEU A 580 -4.34 4.68 13.58
C LEU A 580 -5.06 4.98 12.24
N GLY A 581 -5.75 6.12 12.13
CA GLY A 581 -6.19 6.73 10.87
C GLY A 581 -7.61 6.43 10.39
N CYS A 582 -8.20 5.29 10.74
CA CYS A 582 -9.32 4.80 9.92
C CYS A 582 -10.69 5.45 10.08
N LYS A 583 -10.94 6.29 11.10
CA LYS A 583 -12.31 6.75 11.42
C LYS A 583 -13.01 7.44 10.24
N TYR A 584 -12.28 8.30 9.52
CA TYR A 584 -12.82 9.08 8.41
C TYR A 584 -12.34 8.60 7.05
N VAL A 585 -11.06 8.23 6.93
CA VAL A 585 -10.48 7.74 5.67
C VAL A 585 -11.13 6.45 5.15
N LYS A 586 -11.79 5.68 6.04
CA LYS A 586 -12.65 4.54 5.64
C LYS A 586 -13.76 4.87 4.65
N ALA A 587 -14.12 6.16 4.54
CA ALA A 587 -15.08 6.63 3.55
C ALA A 587 -14.50 6.68 2.14
N ILE A 588 -13.18 6.63 1.97
CA ILE A 588 -12.55 6.57 0.66
C ILE A 588 -12.50 5.09 0.22
N PRO A 589 -13.00 4.75 -0.98
CA PRO A 589 -12.87 3.40 -1.51
C PRO A 589 -11.39 2.98 -1.65
N HIS A 590 -11.06 1.71 -1.44
CA HIS A 590 -9.70 1.21 -1.70
C HIS A 590 -9.42 0.96 -3.19
N GLY A 591 -10.43 0.50 -3.93
CA GLY A 591 -10.33 0.13 -5.35
C GLY A 591 -10.74 1.25 -6.30
N SER A 592 -11.66 0.94 -7.23
CA SER A 592 -12.14 1.84 -8.28
C SER A 592 -12.52 3.24 -7.78
N GLY A 593 -11.85 4.23 -8.35
CA GLY A 593 -12.03 5.65 -8.06
C GLY A 593 -11.53 6.08 -6.68
N GLY A 594 -10.71 5.27 -6.02
CA GLY A 594 -10.23 5.47 -4.66
C GLY A 594 -8.71 5.37 -4.55
N PHE A 595 -8.20 4.85 -3.43
CA PHE A 595 -6.76 4.84 -3.12
C PHE A 595 -5.89 4.25 -4.24
N LEU A 596 -6.22 3.06 -4.74
CA LEU A 596 -5.46 2.40 -5.82
C LEU A 596 -5.32 3.30 -7.07
N ASP A 597 -6.39 3.98 -7.45
CA ASP A 597 -6.37 4.87 -8.62
C ASP A 597 -5.62 6.16 -8.33
N SER A 598 -5.80 6.77 -7.16
CA SER A 598 -5.09 7.99 -6.77
C SER A 598 -3.58 7.77 -6.64
N ASP A 599 -3.16 6.71 -5.94
CA ASP A 599 -1.74 6.37 -5.70
C ASP A 599 -0.95 6.19 -7.00
N THR A 600 -1.63 5.77 -8.07
CA THR A 600 -1.03 5.51 -9.38
C THR A 600 -1.32 6.62 -10.39
N VAL A 601 -2.06 7.67 -10.00
CA VAL A 601 -2.65 8.68 -10.89
C VAL A 601 -3.34 8.02 -12.10
N TYR A 602 -4.20 7.05 -11.80
CA TYR A 602 -4.94 6.24 -12.76
C TYR A 602 -4.01 5.53 -13.76
N GLY A 603 -2.83 5.10 -13.29
CA GLY A 603 -1.77 4.48 -14.08
C GLY A 603 -0.85 5.44 -14.83
N LEU A 604 -1.07 6.76 -14.75
CA LEU A 604 -0.25 7.76 -15.44
C LEU A 604 0.99 8.19 -14.66
N ALA A 605 1.11 7.86 -13.37
CA ALA A 605 2.30 8.19 -12.58
C ALA A 605 3.59 7.68 -13.24
N ARG A 606 3.56 6.47 -13.83
CA ARG A 606 4.70 5.87 -14.55
C ARG A 606 5.09 6.60 -15.85
N THR A 607 4.31 7.56 -16.33
CA THR A 607 4.65 8.38 -17.50
C THR A 607 5.47 9.62 -17.14
N LEU A 608 5.45 10.03 -15.87
CA LEU A 608 6.22 11.16 -15.38
C LEU A 608 7.70 10.79 -15.29
N PRO A 609 8.63 11.75 -15.47
CA PRO A 609 10.05 11.47 -15.28
C PRO A 609 10.32 11.10 -13.82
N ARG A 610 11.30 10.23 -13.59
CA ARG A 610 11.75 9.89 -12.24
C ARG A 610 12.60 11.02 -11.68
N SER A 611 12.10 11.74 -10.69
CA SER A 611 12.92 12.67 -9.90
C SER A 611 14.07 11.92 -9.23
N PRO A 612 15.25 12.52 -8.99
CA PRO A 612 16.27 11.92 -8.13
C PRO A 612 16.02 12.15 -6.64
N ARG A 613 14.99 12.93 -6.26
CA ARG A 613 14.58 13.08 -4.85
C ARG A 613 14.08 11.73 -4.34
N ARG A 614 14.58 11.31 -3.18
CA ARG A 614 14.25 10.03 -2.53
C ARG A 614 14.05 10.25 -1.06
N TYR A 615 13.41 9.27 -0.41
CA TYR A 615 13.40 9.26 1.04
C TYR A 615 13.60 7.92 1.73
N THR A 616 14.20 7.99 2.92
CA THR A 616 14.32 6.89 3.89
C THR A 616 13.38 7.13 5.08
N ALA A 617 13.41 6.24 6.07
CA ALA A 617 12.60 6.35 7.29
C ALA A 617 12.68 7.70 7.98
N GLU A 618 11.57 8.08 8.62
CA GLU A 618 11.32 9.44 9.11
C GLU A 618 12.13 9.88 10.32
N ASN A 619 12.93 8.99 10.93
CA ASN A 619 13.57 9.32 12.19
C ASN A 619 14.57 10.48 12.00
N SER A 620 14.31 11.61 12.66
CA SER A 620 15.13 12.83 12.64
C SER A 620 16.20 12.79 13.75
N VAL A 621 17.46 13.09 13.42
CA VAL A 621 18.59 13.12 14.37
C VAL A 621 18.34 14.11 15.53
N LYS A 622 17.50 15.14 15.31
CA LYS A 622 17.12 16.12 16.34
C LYS A 622 16.08 15.57 17.33
N PHE A 623 15.34 14.52 16.97
CA PHE A 623 14.19 13.99 17.72
C PHE A 623 14.19 12.46 17.93
N GLY A 624 15.30 11.76 17.71
CA GLY A 624 15.45 10.36 18.11
C GLY A 624 15.91 9.37 17.02
N ALA A 625 16.42 9.83 15.86
CA ALA A 625 17.06 8.91 14.93
C ALA A 625 18.26 8.19 15.54
N PRO A 626 18.44 6.89 15.25
CA PRO A 626 19.71 6.23 15.45
C PRO A 626 20.82 7.04 14.77
N ARG A 627 21.98 7.14 15.43
CA ARG A 627 23.14 7.99 15.07
C ARG A 627 23.86 7.57 13.77
N ASN A 628 23.30 6.65 12.98
CA ASN A 628 24.06 5.82 12.06
C ASN A 628 23.27 5.36 10.82
N THR A 629 22.25 6.11 10.39
CA THR A 629 21.85 6.05 8.97
C THR A 629 22.90 6.82 8.18
N ASP A 630 23.39 6.26 7.07
CA ASP A 630 24.44 6.91 6.26
C ASP A 630 23.96 8.21 5.60
N HIS A 631 22.63 8.42 5.53
CA HIS A 631 21.98 9.51 4.76
C HIS A 631 20.73 10.12 5.45
N PRO A 632 20.83 10.72 6.66
CA PRO A 632 19.69 11.32 7.36
C PRO A 632 19.02 12.49 6.58
N GLU A 633 19.74 13.10 5.64
CA GLU A 633 19.23 14.11 4.72
C GLU A 633 18.17 13.56 3.75
N LEU A 634 18.13 12.24 3.57
CA LEU A 634 17.14 11.58 2.73
C LEU A 634 15.83 11.32 3.49
N ARG A 635 15.60 11.69 4.75
CA ARG A 635 14.24 11.46 5.28
C ARG A 635 13.20 12.34 4.58
N GLN A 636 11.94 11.90 4.56
CA GLN A 636 10.84 12.75 4.13
C GLN A 636 10.63 13.93 5.12
N PRO A 637 10.71 15.20 4.68
CA PRO A 637 10.43 16.34 5.54
C PRO A 637 8.97 16.33 6.02
N LEU A 638 8.73 16.82 7.24
CA LEU A 638 7.38 16.98 7.78
C LEU A 638 6.77 18.32 7.32
N ALA A 639 5.46 18.38 7.20
CA ALA A 639 4.71 19.58 6.82
C ALA A 639 5.07 20.79 7.71
N MET A 640 5.17 20.58 9.02
CA MET A 640 5.54 21.63 9.97
C MET A 640 6.98 22.12 9.78
N GLU A 641 7.91 21.26 9.38
CA GLU A 641 9.30 21.65 9.17
C GLU A 641 9.46 22.46 7.89
N VAL A 642 8.72 22.10 6.85
CA VAL A 642 8.63 22.89 5.61
C VAL A 642 7.99 24.24 5.90
N TRP A 643 6.88 24.29 6.64
CA TRP A 643 6.26 25.54 7.09
C TRP A 643 7.28 26.43 7.81
N GLN A 644 7.99 25.90 8.81
CA GLN A 644 9.00 26.63 9.56
C GLN A 644 10.19 27.08 8.70
N SER A 645 10.58 26.31 7.69
CA SER A 645 11.66 26.71 6.77
C SER A 645 11.23 27.92 5.95
N ILE A 646 10.02 27.86 5.38
CA ILE A 646 9.46 28.93 4.55
C ILE A 646 9.30 30.22 5.36
N THR A 647 8.78 30.14 6.60
CA THR A 647 8.59 31.34 7.44
C THR A 647 9.91 31.94 7.91
N ARG A 648 10.97 31.14 8.12
CA ARG A 648 12.31 31.63 8.47
C ARG A 648 12.99 32.38 7.33
N GLU A 649 12.74 32.00 6.09
CA GLU A 649 13.29 32.63 4.88
C GLU A 649 12.46 33.82 4.40
N LEU A 650 11.31 34.07 5.03
CA LEU A 650 10.39 35.14 4.66
C LEU A 650 10.91 36.49 5.15
N ASN A 651 10.86 37.54 4.32
CA ASN A 651 11.16 38.88 4.79
C ASN A 651 10.09 39.32 5.81
N PRO A 652 10.44 40.16 6.81
CA PRO A 652 9.48 40.58 7.85
C PRO A 652 8.20 41.25 7.33
N SER A 653 8.25 41.88 6.15
CA SER A 653 7.11 42.52 5.49
C SER A 653 6.23 41.56 4.69
N ASP A 654 6.77 40.42 4.29
CA ASP A 654 6.11 39.50 3.37
C ASP A 654 5.06 38.69 4.13
N LYS A 655 4.01 38.29 3.42
CA LYS A 655 2.92 37.47 3.95
C LYS A 655 2.67 36.29 3.03
N ILE A 656 2.22 35.18 3.60
CA ILE A 656 1.97 33.93 2.88
C ILE A 656 0.48 33.80 2.59
N THR A 657 0.14 33.38 1.38
CA THR A 657 -1.21 32.91 1.04
C THR A 657 -1.22 31.39 1.01
N LEU A 658 -2.22 30.78 1.64
CA LEU A 658 -2.41 29.34 1.63
C LEU A 658 -3.54 28.97 0.68
N LEU A 659 -3.32 27.96 -0.16
CA LEU A 659 -4.37 27.27 -0.91
C LEU A 659 -4.49 25.85 -0.36
N THR A 660 -5.65 25.47 0.13
CA THR A 660 -5.90 24.15 0.71
C THR A 660 -6.93 23.41 -0.13
N ASN A 661 -6.52 22.31 -0.76
CA ASN A 661 -7.38 21.42 -1.53
C ASN A 661 -7.64 20.08 -0.84
N GLY A 662 -7.01 19.82 0.30
CA GLY A 662 -7.22 18.62 1.10
C GLY A 662 -7.92 18.89 2.44
N PRO A 663 -7.99 17.88 3.31
CA PRO A 663 -8.39 18.05 4.71
C PRO A 663 -7.52 19.12 5.39
N LEU A 664 -8.15 19.93 6.26
CA LEU A 664 -7.51 21.11 6.86
C LEU A 664 -6.55 20.78 8.02
N THR A 665 -6.11 19.53 8.12
CA THR A 665 -5.31 18.98 9.23
C THR A 665 -3.97 19.70 9.38
N ASN A 666 -3.23 19.90 8.28
CA ASN A 666 -1.96 20.60 8.30
C ASN A 666 -2.11 22.05 8.76
N LEU A 667 -3.09 22.76 8.19
CA LEU A 667 -3.35 24.15 8.56
C LEU A 667 -3.81 24.28 10.02
N ALA A 668 -4.68 23.38 10.50
CA ALA A 668 -5.06 23.37 11.91
C ALA A 668 -3.84 23.15 12.82
N ASN A 669 -2.95 22.21 12.48
CA ASN A 669 -1.72 21.98 13.23
C ASN A 669 -0.80 23.22 13.23
N ILE A 670 -0.67 23.93 12.11
CA ILE A 670 0.08 25.20 12.01
C ILE A 670 -0.53 26.24 12.94
N VAL A 671 -1.84 26.47 12.87
CA VAL A 671 -2.54 27.46 13.71
C VAL A 671 -2.42 27.12 15.20
N LEU A 672 -2.44 25.83 15.55
CA LEU A 672 -2.34 25.37 16.94
C LEU A 672 -0.91 25.42 17.49
N SER A 673 0.11 25.30 16.65
CA SER A 673 1.51 25.14 17.09
C SER A 673 2.36 26.40 16.90
N ASP A 674 2.00 27.29 15.96
CA ASP A 674 2.74 28.51 15.65
C ASP A 674 1.89 29.74 15.99
N GLU A 675 2.18 30.37 17.12
CA GLU A 675 1.48 31.56 17.62
C GLU A 675 1.55 32.74 16.65
N ASN A 676 2.55 32.78 15.76
CA ASN A 676 2.71 33.84 14.76
C ASN A 676 1.98 33.53 13.44
N ALA A 677 1.44 32.33 13.26
CA ALA A 677 0.83 31.89 12.00
C ALA A 677 -0.23 32.88 11.50
N SER A 678 -1.16 33.31 12.35
CA SER A 678 -2.20 34.28 11.99
C SER A 678 -1.67 35.65 11.57
N SER A 679 -0.48 36.02 12.04
CA SER A 679 0.17 37.28 11.63
C SER A 679 0.92 37.15 10.30
N ILE A 680 1.37 35.95 9.94
CA ILE A 680 2.16 35.67 8.73
C ILE A 680 1.24 35.32 7.55
N ILE A 681 0.11 34.67 7.82
CA ILE A 681 -0.86 34.25 6.81
C ILE A 681 -1.76 35.43 6.41
N GLN A 682 -1.69 35.83 5.14
CA GLN A 682 -2.51 36.90 4.57
C GLN A 682 -3.94 36.45 4.29
N ASN A 683 -4.09 35.33 3.58
CA ASN A 683 -5.36 34.76 3.13
C ASN A 683 -5.25 33.24 3.08
N VAL A 684 -6.35 32.55 3.34
CA VAL A 684 -6.51 31.11 3.13
C VAL A 684 -7.63 30.87 2.13
N TYR A 685 -7.30 30.23 1.02
CA TYR A 685 -8.24 29.75 0.01
C TYR A 685 -8.57 28.30 0.33
N ILE A 686 -9.80 28.04 0.77
CA ILE A 686 -10.25 26.70 1.14
C ILE A 686 -11.13 26.15 0.01
N VAL A 687 -10.63 25.15 -0.70
CA VAL A 687 -11.42 24.41 -1.69
C VAL A 687 -12.07 23.22 -0.99
N GLY A 688 -13.33 23.40 -0.66
CA GLY A 688 -14.08 22.41 0.11
C GLY A 688 -15.24 23.06 0.85
N GLY A 689 -15.95 22.22 1.60
CA GLY A 689 -17.12 22.62 2.35
C GLY A 689 -18.40 22.71 1.52
N HIS A 690 -19.51 22.39 2.18
CA HIS A 690 -20.85 22.50 1.62
C HIS A 690 -21.75 23.25 2.60
N ILE A 691 -22.38 24.32 2.11
CA ILE A 691 -23.35 25.11 2.86
C ILE A 691 -24.71 24.80 2.25
N VAL A 692 -25.58 24.15 3.04
CA VAL A 692 -26.93 23.77 2.60
C VAL A 692 -27.69 25.02 2.18
N ASP A 693 -28.22 25.00 0.96
CA ASP A 693 -29.05 26.07 0.41
C ASP A 693 -30.55 25.74 0.54
N GLU A 694 -31.40 26.65 0.07
CA GLU A 694 -32.87 26.49 0.13
C GLU A 694 -33.37 25.29 -0.69
N HIS A 695 -32.59 24.82 -1.66
CA HIS A 695 -32.91 23.66 -2.50
C HIS A 695 -32.53 22.33 -1.85
N GLY A 696 -31.81 22.37 -0.72
CA GLY A 696 -31.42 21.17 0.02
C GLY A 696 -30.42 20.29 -0.75
N GLU A 697 -29.52 20.90 -1.54
CA GLU A 697 -28.50 20.11 -2.24
C GLU A 697 -27.67 19.28 -1.24
N LYS A 698 -27.35 18.04 -1.62
CA LYS A 698 -26.52 17.15 -0.81
C LYS A 698 -25.03 17.50 -0.91
N GLY A 699 -24.25 17.05 0.06
CA GLY A 699 -22.79 17.05 0.03
C GLY A 699 -22.22 16.07 -1.01
N ASN A 700 -20.93 15.76 -0.92
CA ASN A 700 -20.27 14.80 -1.82
C ASN A 700 -19.74 13.55 -1.10
N VAL A 701 -19.92 13.39 0.22
CA VAL A 701 -19.56 12.15 0.95
C VAL A 701 -20.55 11.04 0.60
N PHE A 702 -20.25 10.27 -0.45
CA PHE A 702 -21.20 9.30 -1.03
C PHE A 702 -21.15 7.90 -0.41
N THR A 703 -20.11 7.57 0.34
CA THR A 703 -19.88 6.25 0.98
C THR A 703 -20.41 6.17 2.40
N VAL A 704 -20.83 7.29 2.98
CA VAL A 704 -21.40 7.37 4.34
C VAL A 704 -22.82 7.95 4.23
N PRO A 705 -23.84 7.12 3.93
CA PRO A 705 -25.20 7.60 3.64
C PRO A 705 -25.84 8.41 4.78
N SER A 706 -25.40 8.19 6.02
CA SER A 706 -25.86 8.95 7.19
C SER A 706 -25.36 10.39 7.22
N ASN A 707 -24.34 10.74 6.43
CA ASN A 707 -23.82 12.09 6.30
C ASN A 707 -24.21 12.71 4.95
N GLU A 708 -25.36 13.38 4.93
CA GLU A 708 -25.95 13.86 3.68
C GLU A 708 -25.38 15.19 3.18
N TYR A 709 -24.76 15.99 4.05
CA TYR A 709 -24.51 17.41 3.79
C TYR A 709 -23.05 17.83 3.94
N ALA A 710 -22.14 16.93 4.30
CA ALA A 710 -20.72 17.27 4.36
C ALA A 710 -20.05 17.17 2.98
N GLU A 711 -18.99 17.96 2.83
CA GLU A 711 -18.03 17.82 1.75
C GLU A 711 -16.83 16.98 2.25
N PHE A 712 -16.23 16.16 1.39
CA PHE A 712 -15.19 15.18 1.73
C PHE A 712 -14.02 15.78 2.51
N ASN A 713 -13.41 16.89 2.08
CA ASN A 713 -12.27 17.47 2.80
C ASN A 713 -12.63 17.88 4.22
N MET A 714 -13.84 18.44 4.41
CA MET A 714 -14.33 18.78 5.74
C MET A 714 -14.72 17.55 6.56
N PHE A 715 -15.21 16.49 5.92
CA PHE A 715 -15.57 15.23 6.56
C PHE A 715 -14.35 14.43 7.02
N LEU A 716 -13.26 14.47 6.24
CA LEU A 716 -12.03 13.72 6.51
C LEU A 716 -11.30 14.23 7.75
N ASP A 717 -11.45 15.53 8.08
CA ASP A 717 -11.03 16.08 9.37
C ASP A 717 -11.96 17.21 9.85
N PRO A 718 -13.10 16.86 10.49
CA PRO A 718 -14.11 17.85 10.88
C PRO A 718 -13.63 18.72 12.03
N LEU A 719 -12.72 18.23 12.88
CA LEU A 719 -12.18 19.00 13.98
C LEU A 719 -11.17 20.04 13.47
N ALA A 720 -10.27 19.66 12.55
CA ALA A 720 -9.39 20.60 11.90
C ALA A 720 -10.18 21.65 11.10
N ALA A 721 -11.19 21.21 10.34
CA ALA A 721 -12.06 22.12 9.59
C ALA A 721 -12.73 23.14 10.52
N LYS A 722 -13.26 22.68 11.65
CA LYS A 722 -13.82 23.56 12.68
C LYS A 722 -12.80 24.56 13.21
N LYS A 723 -11.61 24.08 13.58
CA LYS A 723 -10.55 24.94 14.13
C LYS A 723 -10.10 26.02 13.15
N VAL A 724 -9.94 25.67 11.88
CA VAL A 724 -9.52 26.62 10.84
C VAL A 724 -10.64 27.60 10.51
N ILE A 725 -11.86 27.12 10.22
CA ILE A 725 -12.97 27.98 9.81
C ILE A 725 -13.37 28.97 10.91
N GLU A 726 -13.27 28.56 12.18
CA GLU A 726 -13.61 29.41 13.33
C GLU A 726 -12.40 30.23 13.85
N SER A 727 -11.26 30.21 13.15
CA SER A 727 -10.05 30.96 13.53
C SER A 727 -10.10 32.45 13.16
N ASP A 728 -9.04 33.18 13.51
CA ASP A 728 -8.85 34.59 13.14
C ASP A 728 -8.33 34.81 11.72
N LEU A 729 -8.05 33.74 10.98
CA LEU A 729 -7.56 33.80 9.60
C LEU A 729 -8.58 34.46 8.66
N GLN A 730 -8.06 35.13 7.62
CA GLN A 730 -8.86 35.66 6.51
C GLN A 730 -9.17 34.53 5.53
N ILE A 731 -10.40 34.03 5.57
CA ILE A 731 -10.81 32.85 4.81
C ILE A 731 -11.63 33.22 3.58
N ILE A 732 -11.23 32.64 2.46
CA ILE A 732 -11.95 32.62 1.19
C ILE A 732 -12.38 31.17 0.93
N LEU A 733 -13.65 30.89 1.13
CA LEU A 733 -14.23 29.57 0.90
C LEU A 733 -14.67 29.42 -0.56
N ILE A 734 -14.27 28.31 -1.17
CA ILE A 734 -14.66 27.88 -2.51
C ILE A 734 -15.52 26.62 -2.32
N PRO A 735 -16.81 26.80 -2.00
CA PRO A 735 -17.67 25.70 -1.58
C PRO A 735 -18.04 24.79 -2.76
N LEU A 736 -18.57 23.62 -2.43
CA LEU A 736 -19.03 22.63 -3.38
C LEU A 736 -20.03 23.19 -4.41
N SER A 737 -20.88 24.14 -4.02
CA SER A 737 -21.81 24.82 -4.94
C SER A 737 -21.11 25.66 -6.02
N ALA A 738 -19.93 26.22 -5.74
CA ALA A 738 -19.10 26.89 -6.73
C ALA A 738 -18.34 25.87 -7.59
N GLN A 739 -17.77 24.85 -6.95
CA GLN A 739 -17.04 23.77 -7.61
C GLN A 739 -17.91 23.04 -8.66
N ARG A 740 -19.16 22.73 -8.32
CA ARG A 740 -20.15 22.09 -9.22
C ARG A 740 -20.40 22.87 -10.52
N LYS A 741 -20.08 24.16 -10.59
CA LYS A 741 -20.22 24.96 -11.82
C LYS A 741 -19.12 24.70 -12.85
N VAL A 742 -18.06 23.98 -12.47
CA VAL A 742 -16.88 23.72 -13.31
C VAL A 742 -16.52 22.24 -13.50
N VAL A 743 -17.45 21.33 -13.21
CA VAL A 743 -17.23 19.88 -13.31
C VAL A 743 -17.49 19.27 -14.71
N SER A 744 -17.52 20.10 -15.77
CA SER A 744 -17.76 19.61 -17.13
C SER A 744 -16.48 19.10 -17.78
N PHE A 745 -16.27 17.79 -17.74
CA PHE A 745 -15.23 17.10 -18.53
C PHE A 745 -15.26 17.50 -20.01
N LYS A 746 -16.44 17.66 -20.60
CA LYS A 746 -16.58 18.04 -22.02
C LYS A 746 -15.99 19.44 -22.29
N SER A 747 -16.25 20.40 -21.40
CA SER A 747 -15.83 21.79 -21.57
C SER A 747 -14.32 21.94 -21.36
N ILE A 748 -13.77 21.33 -20.30
CA ILE A 748 -12.33 21.40 -20.02
C ILE A 748 -11.51 20.69 -21.10
N LEU A 749 -11.93 19.49 -21.54
CA LEU A 749 -11.24 18.75 -22.61
C LEU A 749 -11.31 19.48 -23.96
N LYS A 750 -12.45 20.13 -24.28
CA LYS A 750 -12.57 20.97 -25.48
C LYS A 750 -11.56 22.11 -25.43
N SER A 751 -11.45 22.79 -24.29
CA SER A 751 -10.55 23.94 -24.12
C SER A 751 -9.08 23.51 -24.21
N LEU A 752 -8.69 22.44 -23.49
CA LEU A 752 -7.35 21.85 -23.60
C LEU A 752 -7.02 21.36 -25.02
N LYS A 753 -8.02 20.89 -25.79
CA LYS A 753 -7.83 20.50 -27.18
C LYS A 753 -7.50 21.71 -28.08
N LEU A 754 -8.05 22.88 -27.79
CA LEU A 754 -7.80 24.11 -28.54
C LEU A 754 -6.49 24.81 -28.15
N ALA A 755 -6.03 24.64 -26.91
CA ALA A 755 -4.76 25.17 -26.45
C ALA A 755 -3.55 24.49 -27.11
N ASP A 756 -2.42 25.21 -27.10
CA ASP A 756 -1.12 24.68 -27.50
C ASP A 756 -0.75 23.41 -26.71
N LYS A 757 -0.01 22.50 -27.36
CA LYS A 757 0.38 21.22 -26.78
C LYS A 757 1.73 21.30 -26.09
N THR A 758 1.71 21.59 -24.80
CA THR A 758 2.84 21.35 -23.90
C THR A 758 2.77 19.91 -23.33
N PRO A 759 3.88 19.36 -22.82
CA PRO A 759 3.89 18.04 -22.19
C PRO A 759 2.86 17.90 -21.06
N GLU A 760 2.82 18.88 -20.16
CA GLU A 760 1.91 18.89 -19.02
C GLU A 760 0.44 19.12 -19.43
N ALA A 761 0.16 19.86 -20.51
CA ALA A 761 -1.19 19.94 -21.08
C ALA A 761 -1.63 18.60 -21.67
N LEU A 762 -0.71 17.84 -22.28
CA LEU A 762 -0.99 16.51 -22.79
C LEU A 762 -1.22 15.51 -21.65
N PHE A 763 -0.44 15.59 -20.58
CA PHE A 763 -0.67 14.81 -19.35
C PHE A 763 -2.05 15.09 -18.76
N ALA A 764 -2.39 16.38 -18.55
CA ALA A 764 -3.70 16.79 -18.05
C ALA A 764 -4.85 16.32 -18.94
N TYR A 765 -4.71 16.46 -20.26
CA TYR A 765 -5.70 15.97 -21.22
C TYR A 765 -5.89 14.45 -21.14
N ARG A 766 -4.81 13.68 -21.01
CA ARG A 766 -4.85 12.21 -20.88
C ARG A 766 -5.55 11.78 -19.58
N LEU A 767 -5.20 12.39 -18.45
CA LEU A 767 -5.81 12.10 -17.15
C LEU A 767 -7.32 12.40 -17.17
N LEU A 768 -7.71 13.60 -17.57
CA LEU A 768 -9.12 14.01 -17.63
C LEU A 768 -9.92 13.18 -18.65
N SER A 769 -9.32 12.79 -19.77
CA SER A 769 -9.97 11.92 -20.77
C SER A 769 -10.18 10.51 -20.23
N LEU A 770 -9.20 9.98 -19.48
CA LEU A 770 -9.29 8.68 -18.83
C LEU A 770 -10.40 8.68 -17.78
N MET A 771 -10.42 9.66 -16.87
CA MET A 771 -11.46 9.79 -15.85
C MET A 771 -12.86 9.93 -16.46
N GLN A 772 -13.02 10.74 -17.53
CA GLN A 772 -14.30 10.84 -18.25
C GLN A 772 -14.72 9.49 -18.84
N LYS A 773 -13.78 8.72 -19.40
CA LYS A 773 -14.04 7.40 -19.97
C LYS A 773 -14.48 6.43 -18.87
N LEU A 774 -13.78 6.37 -17.75
CA LEU A 774 -14.09 5.48 -16.63
C LEU A 774 -15.48 5.78 -16.05
N ARG A 775 -15.79 7.06 -15.80
CA ARG A 775 -17.12 7.51 -15.35
C ARG A 775 -18.26 7.07 -16.26
N ARG A 776 -18.04 7.01 -17.59
CA ARG A 776 -19.04 6.55 -18.56
C ARG A 776 -19.15 5.03 -18.65
N GLN A 777 -18.07 4.32 -18.35
CA GLN A 777 -17.99 2.87 -18.52
C GLN A 777 -18.43 2.09 -17.29
N HIS A 778 -18.26 2.65 -16.08
CA HIS A 778 -18.48 1.89 -14.85
C HIS A 778 -19.02 2.76 -13.70
N GLN A 779 -20.07 2.29 -13.03
CA GLN A 779 -20.80 3.04 -12.01
C GLN A 779 -19.95 3.37 -10.77
N THR A 780 -18.93 2.55 -10.45
CA THR A 780 -18.03 2.82 -9.31
C THR A 780 -17.18 4.09 -9.49
N TYR A 781 -17.08 4.64 -10.70
CA TYR A 781 -16.38 5.89 -11.01
C TYR A 781 -17.32 7.09 -11.17
N HIS A 782 -18.58 6.99 -10.72
CA HIS A 782 -19.55 8.06 -10.92
C HIS A 782 -19.15 9.40 -10.25
N HIS A 783 -18.40 9.33 -9.14
CA HIS A 783 -17.96 10.45 -8.30
C HIS A 783 -16.73 11.21 -8.82
N MET A 784 -16.11 10.76 -9.92
CA MET A 784 -14.86 11.34 -10.45
C MET A 784 -14.90 12.83 -10.78
N ASP A 785 -16.10 13.41 -10.84
CA ASP A 785 -16.28 14.84 -11.11
C ASP A 785 -15.98 15.74 -9.91
N ILE A 786 -15.88 15.19 -8.68
CA ILE A 786 -15.43 15.94 -7.50
C ILE A 786 -14.04 16.57 -7.74
N PHE A 787 -13.13 15.81 -8.35
CA PHE A 787 -11.75 16.24 -8.61
C PHE A 787 -11.64 17.39 -9.63
N LEU A 788 -12.67 17.63 -10.45
CA LEU A 788 -12.67 18.75 -11.38
C LEU A 788 -12.86 20.09 -10.65
N GLY A 789 -13.58 20.07 -9.53
CA GLY A 789 -13.86 21.23 -8.71
C GLY A 789 -12.62 21.79 -8.01
N GLU A 790 -11.66 20.92 -7.68
CA GLU A 790 -10.45 21.26 -6.90
C GLU A 790 -9.54 22.27 -7.60
N MET A 791 -9.51 22.25 -8.94
CA MET A 791 -8.73 23.19 -9.75
C MET A 791 -9.24 24.63 -9.65
N LEU A 792 -10.48 24.85 -9.24
CA LEU A 792 -11.09 26.18 -9.15
C LEU A 792 -10.31 27.09 -8.20
N GLY A 793 -9.75 26.53 -7.11
CA GLY A 793 -8.98 27.28 -6.13
C GLY A 793 -7.77 27.98 -6.72
N ALA A 794 -6.94 27.24 -7.46
CA ALA A 794 -5.74 27.81 -8.06
C ALA A 794 -6.06 28.79 -9.19
N VAL A 795 -7.06 28.50 -10.03
CA VAL A 795 -7.47 29.43 -11.11
C VAL A 795 -8.00 30.74 -10.51
N PHE A 796 -8.82 30.64 -9.44
CA PHE A 796 -9.33 31.82 -8.76
C PHE A 796 -8.23 32.61 -8.01
N LEU A 797 -7.26 31.92 -7.42
CA LEU A 797 -6.11 32.56 -6.77
C LEU A 797 -5.22 33.31 -7.77
N ALA A 798 -4.96 32.71 -8.93
CA ALA A 798 -4.07 33.24 -9.95
C ALA A 798 -4.71 34.36 -10.78
N ASP A 799 -5.97 34.19 -11.19
CA ASP A 799 -6.63 35.07 -12.17
C ASP A 799 -8.10 35.38 -11.83
N GLY A 800 -8.43 35.35 -10.52
CA GLY A 800 -9.78 35.55 -10.01
C GLY A 800 -10.53 36.76 -10.56
N PRO A 801 -9.94 37.97 -10.69
CA PRO A 801 -10.64 39.14 -11.25
C PRO A 801 -11.21 38.91 -12.65
N ASN A 802 -10.53 38.12 -13.49
CA ASN A 802 -10.96 37.82 -14.85
C ASN A 802 -12.06 36.74 -14.92
N LEU A 803 -12.39 36.11 -13.78
CA LEU A 803 -13.56 35.23 -13.65
C LEU A 803 -14.85 35.99 -13.33
N TYR A 804 -14.79 37.31 -13.10
CA TYR A 804 -15.93 38.14 -12.68
C TYR A 804 -16.68 37.56 -11.47
N PRO A 805 -15.98 37.33 -10.35
CA PRO A 805 -16.51 36.60 -9.21
C PRO A 805 -17.53 37.42 -8.43
N THR A 806 -18.55 36.74 -7.91
CA THR A 806 -19.47 37.27 -6.91
C THR A 806 -19.16 36.62 -5.56
N MET A 807 -18.73 37.45 -4.61
CA MET A 807 -18.43 37.02 -3.24
C MET A 807 -19.60 37.33 -2.30
N GLN A 808 -19.87 36.42 -1.37
CA GLN A 808 -20.84 36.62 -0.29
C GLN A 808 -20.13 36.45 1.05
N ILE A 809 -20.45 37.28 2.03
CA ILE A 809 -19.95 37.12 3.40
C ILE A 809 -21.06 36.47 4.22
N LYS A 810 -20.80 35.31 4.83
CA LYS A 810 -21.76 34.63 5.70
C LYS A 810 -21.12 34.23 7.04
N PRO A 811 -21.89 34.28 8.14
CA PRO A 811 -21.45 33.76 9.43
C PRO A 811 -21.59 32.23 9.44
N VAL A 812 -20.48 31.51 9.44
CA VAL A 812 -20.46 30.04 9.34
C VAL A 812 -19.81 29.38 10.57
N SER A 813 -20.18 28.12 10.79
CA SER A 813 -19.57 27.22 11.78
C SER A 813 -19.50 25.81 11.21
N VAL A 814 -18.64 24.96 11.77
CA VAL A 814 -18.50 23.54 11.35
C VAL A 814 -19.01 22.62 12.44
N LEU A 815 -19.78 21.60 12.04
CA LEU A 815 -20.23 20.55 12.94
C LEU A 815 -19.16 19.44 13.03
N ALA A 816 -18.87 19.03 14.26
CA ALA A 816 -17.92 17.97 14.57
C ALA A 816 -18.35 17.20 15.83
N GLY A 817 -18.11 15.90 15.87
CA GLY A 817 -18.43 14.98 16.97
C GLY A 817 -19.57 13.98 16.67
N ASN A 818 -20.19 14.01 15.49
CA ASN A 818 -21.23 13.07 15.08
C ASN A 818 -21.05 12.72 13.60
N ILE A 819 -20.77 11.46 13.29
CA ILE A 819 -20.44 11.01 11.92
C ILE A 819 -21.47 11.42 10.86
N GLY A 820 -22.76 11.51 11.21
CA GLY A 820 -23.82 11.91 10.28
C GLY A 820 -23.90 13.42 10.01
N LYS A 821 -23.12 14.23 10.72
CA LYS A 821 -23.04 15.69 10.55
C LYS A 821 -21.61 16.22 10.50
N ASP A 822 -20.62 15.36 10.75
CA ASP A 822 -19.20 15.71 10.77
C ASP A 822 -18.82 16.35 9.43
N GLY A 823 -18.19 17.53 9.50
CA GLY A 823 -17.75 18.28 8.33
C GLY A 823 -18.82 19.16 7.68
N GLN A 824 -20.07 19.13 8.18
CA GLN A 824 -21.12 20.00 7.68
C GLN A 824 -20.85 21.46 8.07
N ILE A 825 -20.90 22.37 7.09
CA ILE A 825 -20.84 23.82 7.33
C ILE A 825 -22.26 24.35 7.46
N VAL A 826 -22.53 25.05 8.56
CA VAL A 826 -23.84 25.64 8.86
C VAL A 826 -23.74 27.16 8.98
N ILE A 827 -24.80 27.86 8.57
CA ILE A 827 -24.93 29.30 8.82
C ILE A 827 -25.34 29.49 10.28
N ASN A 828 -24.50 30.15 11.06
CA ASN A 828 -24.69 30.34 12.50
C ASN A 828 -24.75 31.83 12.82
N GLY A 829 -25.94 32.43 12.75
CA GLY A 829 -26.21 33.88 12.84
C GLY A 829 -25.19 34.73 13.63
N LYS A 830 -25.41 34.94 14.93
CA LYS A 830 -24.56 35.84 15.76
C LYS A 830 -23.24 35.20 16.23
N ASN A 831 -23.11 33.88 16.14
CA ASN A 831 -21.98 33.14 16.75
C ASN A 831 -21.01 32.54 15.71
N GLY A 832 -21.31 32.66 14.42
CA GLY A 832 -20.50 32.14 13.32
C GLY A 832 -19.42 33.11 12.88
N LYS A 833 -18.31 32.57 12.37
CA LYS A 833 -17.24 33.37 11.77
C LYS A 833 -17.69 33.93 10.43
N LEU A 834 -17.52 35.23 10.22
CA LEU A 834 -17.72 35.83 8.90
C LEU A 834 -16.65 35.33 7.94
N VAL A 835 -17.06 34.57 6.93
CA VAL A 835 -16.20 34.00 5.90
C VAL A 835 -16.63 34.53 4.53
N SER A 836 -15.66 34.85 3.67
CA SER A 836 -15.90 35.25 2.28
C SER A 836 -16.09 34.01 1.42
N ILE A 837 -17.20 33.91 0.71
CA ILE A 837 -17.63 32.72 -0.02
C ILE A 837 -17.78 33.04 -1.49
N LEU A 838 -17.11 32.29 -2.36
CA LEU A 838 -17.30 32.37 -3.79
C LEU A 838 -18.68 31.79 -4.15
N SER A 839 -19.61 32.65 -4.55
CA SER A 839 -20.98 32.23 -4.89
C SER A 839 -21.20 32.05 -6.40
N ASN A 840 -20.54 32.86 -7.23
CA ASN A 840 -20.71 32.83 -8.67
C ASN A 840 -19.48 33.35 -9.39
N PHE A 841 -19.30 32.95 -10.64
CA PHE A 841 -18.22 33.36 -11.53
C PHE A 841 -18.55 32.89 -12.96
N ASN A 842 -17.77 33.33 -13.94
CA ASN A 842 -17.91 32.92 -15.33
C ASN A 842 -17.20 31.57 -15.58
N SER A 843 -17.97 30.48 -15.69
CA SER A 843 -17.43 29.15 -15.96
C SER A 843 -16.73 29.02 -17.33
N GLU A 844 -17.16 29.75 -18.36
CA GLU A 844 -16.51 29.71 -19.68
C GLU A 844 -15.13 30.39 -19.65
N ALA A 845 -15.02 31.51 -18.92
CA ALA A 845 -13.76 32.18 -18.66
C ALA A 845 -12.80 31.24 -17.91
N TYR A 846 -13.30 30.51 -16.91
CA TYR A 846 -12.54 29.51 -16.17
C TYR A 846 -11.91 28.44 -17.07
N TYR A 847 -12.70 27.77 -17.92
CA TYR A 847 -12.15 26.71 -18.79
C TYR A 847 -11.13 27.26 -19.80
N SER A 848 -11.35 28.49 -20.29
CA SER A 848 -10.47 29.15 -21.23
C SER A 848 -9.13 29.52 -20.56
N GLN A 849 -9.17 30.14 -19.38
CA GLN A 849 -7.96 30.47 -18.61
C GLN A 849 -7.16 29.23 -18.22
N PHE A 850 -7.85 28.19 -17.74
CA PHE A 850 -7.22 26.92 -17.41
C PHE A 850 -6.41 26.38 -18.61
N ALA A 851 -7.06 26.28 -19.78
CA ALA A 851 -6.40 25.78 -20.98
C ALA A 851 -5.29 26.71 -21.50
N ASN A 852 -5.47 28.03 -21.40
CA ASN A 852 -4.48 29.02 -21.84
C ASN A 852 -3.16 28.89 -21.07
N PHE A 853 -3.22 28.80 -19.73
CA PHE A 853 -2.00 28.62 -18.94
C PHE A 853 -1.33 27.28 -19.23
N PHE A 854 -2.09 26.19 -19.33
CA PHE A 854 -1.53 24.89 -19.72
C PHE A 854 -0.83 24.93 -21.09
N GLY A 855 -1.37 25.67 -22.06
CA GLY A 855 -0.77 25.84 -23.38
C GLY A 855 0.45 26.79 -23.44
N ASP A 856 0.70 27.61 -22.42
CA ASP A 856 1.79 28.60 -22.45
C ASP A 856 3.16 27.92 -22.45
N ARG A 857 4.03 28.20 -23.43
CA ARG A 857 5.35 27.57 -23.51
C ARG A 857 6.41 28.18 -22.59
N ARG A 858 6.15 29.35 -21.99
CA ARG A 858 7.15 30.09 -21.19
C ARG A 858 7.55 29.38 -19.90
N GLN A 859 6.64 28.60 -19.33
CA GLN A 859 6.86 27.80 -18.13
C GLN A 859 6.43 26.36 -18.38
N SER A 860 7.06 25.70 -19.36
CA SER A 860 6.76 24.30 -19.70
C SER A 860 7.79 23.34 -19.12
N ALA A 861 7.48 22.04 -19.14
CA ALA A 861 8.35 21.01 -18.61
C ALA A 861 9.78 21.06 -19.18
N VAL A 862 10.78 20.89 -18.30
CA VAL A 862 12.21 20.79 -18.64
C VAL A 862 12.59 19.34 -19.00
N VAL A 863 11.88 18.36 -18.42
CA VAL A 863 11.99 16.93 -18.73
C VAL A 863 10.57 16.40 -18.93
N ALA A 864 10.16 16.08 -20.15
CA ALA A 864 8.73 15.96 -20.45
C ALA A 864 8.06 14.65 -20.03
N SER A 865 8.79 13.52 -20.05
CA SER A 865 8.24 12.19 -19.70
C SER A 865 9.35 11.21 -19.34
N PHE A 866 8.97 10.08 -18.74
CA PHE A 866 9.90 8.99 -18.51
C PHE A 866 10.56 8.48 -19.80
N ASP A 867 9.78 8.31 -20.89
CA ASP A 867 10.33 7.86 -22.18
C ASP A 867 11.38 8.82 -22.75
N GLU A 868 11.24 10.13 -22.52
CA GLU A 868 12.25 11.11 -22.90
C GLU A 868 13.48 11.08 -21.99
N GLN A 869 13.27 10.90 -20.68
CA GLN A 869 14.33 10.75 -19.71
C GLN A 869 15.16 9.48 -19.98
N GLU A 870 14.51 8.36 -20.27
CA GLU A 870 15.13 7.10 -20.67
C GLU A 870 15.98 7.27 -21.94
N LYS A 871 15.47 7.95 -22.97
CA LYS A 871 16.27 8.25 -24.19
C LYS A 871 17.53 9.04 -23.87
N LYS A 872 17.43 10.05 -22.99
CA LYS A 872 18.60 10.83 -22.56
C LYS A 872 19.62 9.98 -21.80
N TRP A 873 19.16 9.15 -20.87
CA TRP A 873 20.03 8.31 -20.06
C TRP A 873 20.58 7.07 -20.78
N SER A 874 20.02 6.72 -21.94
CA SER A 874 20.48 5.62 -22.78
C SER A 874 21.52 6.03 -23.83
N MET A 875 21.72 7.34 -24.05
CA MET A 875 22.65 7.86 -25.06
C MET A 875 23.82 8.59 -24.40
N PRO A 876 25.06 8.49 -24.95
CA PRO A 876 26.18 9.26 -24.44
C PRO A 876 25.85 10.77 -24.50
N PRO A 877 26.24 11.57 -23.50
CA PRO A 877 26.03 13.00 -23.55
C PRO A 877 26.72 13.58 -24.80
N ASN A 878 25.98 14.34 -25.61
CA ASN A 878 26.54 15.01 -26.76
C ASN A 878 27.68 15.94 -26.29
N GLN A 879 28.90 15.73 -26.79
CA GLN A 879 30.10 16.54 -26.46
C GLN A 879 30.00 18.03 -26.87
N THR A 880 28.83 18.50 -27.32
CA THR A 880 28.60 19.83 -27.88
C THR A 880 27.74 20.76 -27.02
N GLU A 881 27.23 20.33 -25.85
CA GLU A 881 26.52 21.22 -24.91
C GLU A 881 27.43 21.76 -23.80
N GLY A 882 28.62 22.21 -24.20
CA GLY A 882 29.56 22.94 -23.37
C GLY A 882 30.09 24.16 -24.11
N VAL A 883 29.26 25.21 -24.25
CA VAL A 883 29.67 26.61 -24.42
C VAL A 883 28.65 27.50 -23.73
#